data_AF-A0A931H881-F1
#
_entry.id   AF-A0A931H881-F1
#
_cell.length_a   1.000
_cell.length_b   1.000
_cell.length_c   1.000
_cell.angle_alpha   90.00
_cell.angle_beta   90.00
_cell.angle_gamma   90.00
#
_symmetry.space_group_name_H-M   'P 1'
#
loop_
_entity.id
_entity.type
_entity.pdbx_description
1 polymer ?
#
loop_
_entity_poly.entity_id
_entity_poly.type
_entity_poly.pdbx_seq_one_letter_code
_entity_poly.pdbx_strand_id
1 'polypeptide(L)'
;MSNKRTKNAATAVLCGAAIVGLAAAAQLAAPLAGTAAPAPASATAPVNLLGNGSFESAMAGWANWGNAAVVTGQSASGSYALRVGTAAGGAGHDAVTAVAGTTYVLTAQVKVSGAGEIGFVGVNFLDAAGKVIGQGTTSFSGTTYSQVRVQATAPANVASAVVYVWKNAGSGYVYVDDFVFSVAASASAPAPAPSPAPAPAPAPSPAPAPAPAPVPAPAPVPAPSPAPAPSPAPVPAPAPAPAVPPAPAPVSGNLLSNGGFESAMAGWADWGNASVVTGQASTGSYALRVGTAAGGAGHDLTGLAAGTTYVLSAKVKGSDASVTGFIGVNFSDAAGNVIGQGSASASTTAYSPARVQVTAPANVARAVVYVWKNAGAGYVYVDDFVFSVAGSAPAPAPSPTPAPAPAPVPAPAPAPVPAPAPVPAPAPVGAPAPAPGAPAVPTVLGDCEMFPATSIFNTRIDDPVRFPAHPSSNTWINLVGAGTQFLGNWGNSSNPANTTDYWGMPINYVDGTTRTTSWPIVSFDFANSGLWNEPAYPQKSDCAFASGGGYTAIRDCTTLPASARRFPFPNGVTLAEGGNCGGPGSCGDHHVLVIEQGACRLWESFFAHNLGGNWYAVSTAAWDLKSNAMRPDDWGSADAAGLPITPLLAKASEASTGEIRHALRVTFRDAALDTTHTWPGRFGAGGANPGAIPFGSLMRLRADFVVPDNWDPQAKAVANAAKRYGMYAADNGMDFYVQGEPSDGWHPAAWNQLRSITMSNMEFVDLKSITTDARFDRNSMRASW
;
A
#
# COMPACT_ATOMS: atom_id res chain seq x y z
N MET A 1 -52.44 30.26 12.60
CA MET A 1 -53.61 29.99 13.46
C MET A 1 -53.12 29.55 14.83
N SER A 2 -53.66 30.16 15.90
CA SER A 2 -53.74 29.74 17.32
C SER A 2 -52.58 28.95 17.97
N ASN A 3 -51.90 29.52 18.97
CA ASN A 3 -52.25 29.47 20.42
C ASN A 3 -51.95 28.11 21.10
N LYS A 4 -51.01 28.03 22.05
CA LYS A 4 -51.24 28.21 23.51
C LYS A 4 -50.04 27.75 24.37
N ARG A 5 -49.79 28.54 25.42
CA ARG A 5 -48.97 28.26 26.61
C ARG A 5 -49.75 27.39 27.63
N THR A 6 -49.00 26.71 28.50
CA THR A 6 -49.25 26.44 29.95
C THR A 6 -47.91 25.90 30.53
N LYS A 7 -47.18 26.48 31.50
CA LYS A 7 -47.43 26.81 32.95
C LYS A 7 -47.90 25.56 33.73
N ASN A 8 -47.41 25.17 34.92
CA ASN A 8 -46.87 25.88 36.09
C ASN A 8 -46.33 24.86 37.15
N ALA A 9 -45.30 25.22 37.95
CA ALA A 9 -45.26 25.37 39.44
C ALA A 9 -45.27 24.07 40.29
N ALA A 10 -44.76 23.94 41.54
CA ALA A 10 -44.21 24.81 42.61
C ALA A 10 -43.61 23.89 43.73
N THR A 11 -42.50 24.22 44.43
CA THR A 11 -42.40 24.73 45.84
C THR A 11 -42.69 23.69 46.97
N ALA A 12 -42.06 23.55 48.15
CA ALA A 12 -40.79 23.89 48.84
C ALA A 12 -40.79 23.23 50.27
N VAL A 13 -39.72 23.44 51.08
CA VAL A 13 -39.66 23.58 52.57
C VAL A 13 -38.97 22.48 53.45
N LEU A 14 -37.73 22.83 53.89
CA LEU A 14 -37.03 22.86 55.23
C LEU A 14 -36.97 21.75 56.33
N CYS A 15 -35.80 21.81 57.03
CA CYS A 15 -35.37 21.37 58.40
C CYS A 15 -34.99 19.89 58.61
N GLY A 16 -33.95 19.45 59.36
CA GLY A 16 -32.90 20.05 60.20
C GLY A 16 -32.37 19.01 61.26
N ALA A 17 -31.05 19.02 61.55
CA ALA A 17 -30.33 18.57 62.77
C ALA A 17 -29.94 17.07 63.06
N ALA A 18 -28.62 16.77 62.93
CA ALA A 18 -27.58 16.53 63.97
C ALA A 18 -27.50 15.29 64.95
N ILE A 19 -26.41 14.49 64.76
CA ILE A 19 -25.29 14.00 65.67
C ILE A 19 -25.46 12.79 66.65
N VAL A 20 -24.38 11.97 66.67
CA VAL A 20 -23.76 11.03 67.68
C VAL A 20 -24.18 9.54 67.52
N GLY A 21 -23.33 8.52 67.43
CA GLY A 21 -21.87 8.29 67.56
C GLY A 21 -21.64 6.88 68.16
N LEU A 22 -20.62 6.13 67.74
CA LEU A 22 -19.80 5.20 68.58
C LEU A 22 -18.69 4.52 67.76
N ALA A 23 -17.52 4.38 68.39
CA ALA A 23 -16.28 3.81 67.87
C ALA A 23 -15.92 2.51 68.64
N ALA A 24 -15.11 1.62 68.03
CA ALA A 24 -14.19 0.72 68.74
C ALA A 24 -13.11 0.18 67.77
N ALA A 25 -11.91 -0.05 68.31
CA ALA A 25 -10.62 -0.14 67.64
C ALA A 25 -9.91 -1.51 67.82
N ALA A 26 -8.66 -1.59 67.31
CA ALA A 26 -7.54 -2.54 67.58
C ALA A 26 -7.22 -3.56 66.46
N GLN A 27 -6.00 -4.05 66.24
CA GLN A 27 -4.62 -3.53 66.27
C GLN A 27 -3.71 -4.62 65.61
N LEU A 28 -2.70 -4.18 64.84
CA LEU A 28 -1.37 -4.76 64.55
C LEU A 28 -1.02 -6.24 64.85
N ALA A 29 -0.50 -6.95 63.84
CA ALA A 29 0.69 -7.81 63.95
C ALA A 29 1.33 -8.10 62.57
N ALA A 30 2.65 -7.94 62.46
CA ALA A 30 3.48 -8.35 61.31
C ALA A 30 3.73 -9.88 61.28
N PRO A 31 4.29 -10.42 60.17
CA PRO A 31 5.64 -10.98 60.32
C PRO A 31 6.58 -10.80 59.10
N LEU A 32 7.83 -10.50 59.47
CA LEU A 32 9.15 -11.01 59.03
C LEU A 32 9.45 -11.36 57.56
N ALA A 33 10.61 -10.85 57.16
CA ALA A 33 11.28 -10.94 55.86
C ALA A 33 11.73 -12.36 55.47
N GLY A 34 11.56 -12.66 54.17
CA GLY A 34 12.32 -13.66 53.43
C GLY A 34 12.94 -12.97 52.21
N THR A 35 14.25 -13.07 52.08
CA THR A 35 15.09 -12.36 51.12
C THR A 35 14.80 -12.72 49.66
N ALA A 36 14.27 -11.78 48.88
CA ALA A 36 14.22 -11.88 47.42
C ALA A 36 15.59 -11.46 46.83
N ALA A 37 16.08 -12.28 45.90
CA ALA A 37 17.28 -12.05 45.09
C ALA A 37 17.26 -10.66 44.40
N PRO A 38 18.42 -10.03 44.12
CA PRO A 38 18.47 -8.65 43.67
C PRO A 38 17.78 -8.49 42.31
N ALA A 39 16.88 -7.51 42.24
CA ALA A 39 16.25 -7.06 41.00
C ALA A 39 17.34 -6.57 40.01
N PRO A 40 17.22 -6.86 38.70
CA PRO A 40 18.06 -6.22 37.70
C PRO A 40 17.81 -4.70 37.71
N ALA A 41 18.89 -3.93 37.60
CA ALA A 41 18.88 -2.47 37.69
C ALA A 41 17.79 -1.82 36.81
N SER A 42 16.95 -0.99 37.43
CA SER A 42 15.92 -0.21 36.77
C SER A 42 16.51 0.67 35.66
N ALA A 43 15.97 0.55 34.45
CA ALA A 43 16.02 1.65 33.49
C ALA A 43 15.31 2.85 34.12
N THR A 44 16.03 3.95 34.32
CA THR A 44 15.48 5.20 34.85
C THR A 44 14.30 5.68 34.00
N ALA A 45 13.17 5.99 34.64
CA ALA A 45 12.01 6.59 33.96
C ALA A 45 12.44 7.87 33.21
N PRO A 46 11.90 8.15 32.02
CA PRO A 46 12.24 9.36 31.28
C PRO A 46 11.90 10.59 32.14
N VAL A 47 12.90 11.43 32.40
CA VAL A 47 12.75 12.64 33.21
C VAL A 47 11.83 13.61 32.48
N ASN A 48 10.79 14.10 33.16
CA ASN A 48 9.97 15.19 32.64
C ASN A 48 10.81 16.47 32.60
N LEU A 49 10.97 17.02 31.41
CA LEU A 49 11.76 18.23 31.14
C LEU A 49 10.98 19.51 31.48
N LEU A 50 9.68 19.43 31.76
CA LEU A 50 8.85 20.57 32.17
C LEU A 50 8.80 20.73 33.69
N GLY A 51 8.78 21.98 34.14
CA GLY A 51 8.36 22.34 35.49
C GLY A 51 6.84 22.53 35.53
N ASN A 52 6.20 22.15 36.64
CA ASN A 52 4.78 22.45 36.89
C ASN A 52 3.84 22.06 35.73
N GLY A 53 4.04 20.89 35.12
CA GLY A 53 3.17 20.35 34.06
C GLY A 53 1.76 19.97 34.54
N SER A 54 1.57 19.80 35.86
CA SER A 54 0.30 19.49 36.52
C SER A 54 -0.45 20.74 37.02
N PHE A 55 0.08 21.94 36.82
CA PHE A 55 -0.54 23.22 37.23
C PHE A 55 -0.86 23.40 38.73
N GLU A 56 -0.38 22.53 39.61
CA GLU A 56 -0.56 22.62 41.07
C GLU A 56 0.18 23.82 41.69
N SER A 57 1.11 24.44 40.96
CA SER A 57 1.77 25.70 41.33
C SER A 57 1.28 26.87 40.46
N ALA A 58 -0.01 26.88 40.11
CA ALA A 58 -0.63 27.86 39.22
C ALA A 58 0.11 27.95 37.88
N MET A 59 0.38 29.16 37.37
CA MET A 59 1.06 29.41 36.08
C MET A 59 2.60 29.47 36.21
N ALA A 60 3.21 28.97 37.28
CA ALA A 60 4.66 28.96 37.40
C ALA A 60 5.30 28.19 36.23
N GLY A 61 6.21 28.83 35.49
CA GLY A 61 6.84 28.27 34.29
C GLY A 61 5.98 28.33 33.02
N TRP A 62 4.80 28.96 33.06
CA TRP A 62 3.89 29.08 31.91
C TRP A 62 3.54 30.54 31.60
N ALA A 63 3.81 30.96 30.37
CA ALA A 63 3.39 32.24 29.83
C ALA A 63 1.96 32.16 29.29
N ASN A 64 1.09 33.06 29.74
CA ASN A 64 -0.26 33.21 29.21
C ASN A 64 -0.21 33.95 27.87
N TRP A 65 -0.60 33.30 26.78
CA TRP A 65 -0.67 33.87 25.43
C TRP A 65 -2.07 34.41 25.09
N GLY A 66 -2.92 34.57 26.11
CA GLY A 66 -4.28 35.08 26.00
C GLY A 66 -5.28 34.02 26.44
N ASN A 67 -6.30 34.46 27.18
CA ASN A 67 -7.45 33.64 27.56
C ASN A 67 -7.15 32.36 28.37
N ALA A 68 -5.93 32.15 28.86
CA ALA A 68 -5.61 31.02 29.73
C ALA A 68 -5.75 31.39 31.22
N ALA A 69 -6.24 30.45 32.04
CA ALA A 69 -6.31 30.58 33.49
C ALA A 69 -6.30 29.20 34.16
N VAL A 70 -5.63 29.08 35.30
CA VAL A 70 -5.69 27.85 36.12
C VAL A 70 -6.97 27.84 36.94
N VAL A 71 -7.69 26.72 36.94
CA VAL A 71 -9.02 26.57 37.54
C VAL A 71 -9.12 25.31 38.39
N THR A 72 -10.05 25.30 39.35
CA THR A 72 -10.36 24.15 40.20
C THR A 72 -11.59 23.38 39.73
N GLY A 73 -11.73 22.12 40.16
CA GLY A 73 -12.92 21.29 39.89
C GLY A 73 -13.06 20.83 38.44
N GLN A 74 -12.01 21.03 37.63
CA GLN A 74 -11.92 20.59 36.24
C GLN A 74 -10.58 19.89 35.97
N SER A 75 -9.86 19.42 36.99
CA SER A 75 -8.56 18.76 36.86
C SER A 75 -8.68 17.30 36.39
N ALA A 76 -7.62 16.78 35.76
CA ALA A 76 -7.48 15.37 35.44
C ALA A 76 -6.86 14.62 36.62
N SER A 77 -5.89 15.25 37.28
CA SER A 77 -5.30 14.80 38.54
C SER A 77 -5.07 16.01 39.47
N GLY A 78 -4.90 15.79 40.77
CA GLY A 78 -4.74 16.90 41.71
C GLY A 78 -5.94 17.85 41.77
N SER A 79 -5.68 19.12 42.05
CA SER A 79 -6.70 20.14 42.35
C SER A 79 -6.90 21.16 41.22
N TYR A 80 -5.91 21.31 40.33
CA TYR A 80 -5.85 22.39 39.36
C TYR A 80 -5.65 21.87 37.94
N ALA A 81 -6.24 22.56 36.95
CA ALA A 81 -5.92 22.37 35.54
C ALA A 81 -5.90 23.71 34.82
N LEU A 82 -5.22 23.75 33.68
CA LEU A 82 -5.21 24.93 32.82
C LEU A 82 -6.44 24.95 31.93
N ARG A 83 -7.18 26.06 31.95
CA ARG A 83 -8.32 26.32 31.06
C ARG A 83 -7.98 27.42 30.06
N VAL A 84 -8.26 27.20 28.78
CA VAL A 84 -8.31 28.26 27.75
C VAL A 84 -9.76 28.68 27.50
N GLY A 85 -9.99 29.99 27.49
CA GLY A 85 -11.28 30.67 27.37
C GLY A 85 -11.96 30.55 25.99
N THR A 86 -13.04 31.30 25.81
CA THR A 86 -13.83 31.29 24.57
C THR A 86 -13.15 32.05 23.43
N ALA A 87 -12.39 33.11 23.71
CA ALA A 87 -11.60 33.80 22.70
C ALA A 87 -10.28 33.06 22.38
N ALA A 88 -9.72 33.31 21.20
CA ALA A 88 -8.49 32.67 20.76
C ALA A 88 -7.32 32.99 21.71
N GLY A 89 -6.51 31.99 22.03
CA GLY A 89 -5.42 32.13 22.97
C GLY A 89 -4.87 30.80 23.44
N GLY A 90 -4.06 30.82 24.49
CA GLY A 90 -3.38 29.64 24.99
C GLY A 90 -2.34 29.97 26.06
N ALA A 91 -1.49 29.00 26.33
CA ALA A 91 -0.30 29.20 27.16
C ALA A 91 0.85 28.35 26.63
N GLY A 92 2.08 28.84 26.80
CA GLY A 92 3.29 28.08 26.53
C GLY A 92 4.18 28.02 27.74
N HIS A 93 4.83 26.88 27.96
CA HIS A 93 5.84 26.71 29.00
C HIS A 93 7.12 27.46 28.62
N ASP A 94 7.90 27.89 29.61
CA ASP A 94 9.23 28.47 29.42
C ASP A 94 10.11 27.54 28.56
N ALA A 95 10.95 28.12 27.71
CA ALA A 95 11.73 27.34 26.75
C ALA A 95 12.69 26.36 27.46
N VAL A 96 12.66 25.10 27.05
CA VAL A 96 13.59 24.05 27.51
C VAL A 96 14.65 23.79 26.45
N THR A 97 15.88 23.44 26.83
CA THR A 97 16.94 23.12 25.86
C THR A 97 16.57 21.89 25.02
N ALA A 98 16.77 21.96 23.71
CA ALA A 98 16.50 20.86 22.78
C ALA A 98 17.75 20.48 21.97
N VAL A 99 17.90 19.20 21.65
CA VAL A 99 19.07 18.64 20.96
C VAL A 99 18.69 18.19 19.56
N ALA A 100 19.41 18.68 18.54
CA ALA A 100 19.18 18.33 17.14
C ALA A 100 19.21 16.81 16.90
N GLY A 101 18.28 16.31 16.09
CA GLY A 101 18.13 14.88 15.78
C GLY A 101 17.51 14.06 16.92
N THR A 102 17.28 14.63 18.10
CA THR A 102 16.64 13.93 19.21
C THR A 102 15.12 13.94 19.03
N THR A 103 14.51 12.76 19.13
CA THR A 103 13.06 12.62 19.18
C THR A 103 12.56 12.90 20.59
N TYR A 104 11.59 13.78 20.73
CA TYR A 104 10.91 14.09 21.98
C TYR A 104 9.48 13.55 21.97
N VAL A 105 8.98 13.23 23.16
CA VAL A 105 7.62 12.79 23.43
C VAL A 105 6.98 13.76 24.39
N LEU A 106 5.82 14.30 24.00
CA LEU A 106 4.92 15.11 24.80
C LEU A 106 3.64 14.32 25.08
N THR A 107 3.19 14.27 26.32
CA THR A 107 1.84 13.81 26.69
C THR A 107 1.13 14.85 27.55
N ALA A 108 -0.20 14.88 27.47
CA ALA A 108 -1.04 15.72 28.32
C ALA A 108 -2.44 15.08 28.47
N GLN A 109 -3.11 15.31 29.59
CA GLN A 109 -4.53 15.01 29.77
C GLN A 109 -5.34 16.20 29.26
N VAL A 110 -6.27 15.96 28.33
CA VAL A 110 -6.99 17.03 27.65
C VAL A 110 -8.49 16.75 27.54
N LYS A 111 -9.31 17.80 27.60
CA LYS A 111 -10.75 17.76 27.28
C LYS A 111 -11.27 19.13 26.88
N VAL A 112 -12.46 19.18 26.30
CA VAL A 112 -13.21 20.41 25.99
C VAL A 112 -14.50 20.50 26.80
N SER A 113 -15.11 21.68 26.89
CA SER A 113 -16.35 21.88 27.66
C SER A 113 -17.62 21.41 26.93
N GLY A 114 -17.59 21.22 25.61
CA GLY A 114 -18.76 20.86 24.80
C GLY A 114 -18.39 20.37 23.40
N ALA A 115 -19.28 19.60 22.78
CA ALA A 115 -19.08 19.07 21.44
C ALA A 115 -18.98 20.23 20.42
N GLY A 116 -17.97 20.17 19.53
CA GLY A 116 -17.69 21.21 18.53
C GLY A 116 -16.54 22.15 18.89
N GLU A 117 -16.03 22.12 20.12
CA GLU A 117 -14.80 22.84 20.49
C GLU A 117 -13.55 22.02 20.15
N ILE A 118 -12.49 22.72 19.71
CA ILE A 118 -11.21 22.11 19.37
C ILE A 118 -10.09 22.82 20.12
N GLY A 119 -9.32 22.06 20.89
CA GLY A 119 -8.05 22.49 21.48
C GLY A 119 -6.86 21.87 20.76
N PHE A 120 -5.69 22.47 20.94
CA PHE A 120 -4.42 21.99 20.41
C PHE A 120 -3.40 21.93 21.54
N VAL A 121 -2.60 20.86 21.59
CA VAL A 121 -1.36 20.85 22.37
C VAL A 121 -0.20 20.50 21.46
N GLY A 122 0.98 21.03 21.75
CA GLY A 122 2.14 20.77 20.92
C GLY A 122 3.44 21.27 21.51
N VAL A 123 4.48 21.11 20.72
CA VAL A 123 5.84 21.61 20.97
C VAL A 123 6.34 22.35 19.75
N ASN A 124 6.84 23.56 19.95
CA ASN A 124 7.58 24.31 18.94
C ASN A 124 9.08 24.16 19.21
N PHE A 125 9.87 23.77 18.21
CA PHE A 125 11.33 23.78 18.24
C PHE A 125 11.84 25.10 17.68
N LEU A 126 12.69 25.79 18.43
CA LEU A 126 13.18 27.12 18.10
C LEU A 126 14.70 27.09 17.86
N ASP A 127 15.16 27.91 16.91
CA ASP A 127 16.58 28.20 16.76
C ASP A 127 17.08 29.17 17.85
N ALA A 128 18.38 29.49 17.82
CA ALA A 128 18.99 30.39 18.80
C ALA A 128 18.45 31.84 18.77
N ALA A 129 17.78 32.23 17.67
CA ALA A 129 17.13 33.53 17.53
C ALA A 129 15.67 33.53 18.02
N GLY A 130 15.16 32.38 18.50
CA GLY A 130 13.78 32.23 18.95
C GLY A 130 12.78 32.06 17.81
N LYS A 131 13.23 31.72 16.59
CA LYS A 131 12.36 31.42 15.46
C LYS A 131 11.96 29.94 15.48
N VAL A 132 10.68 29.65 15.27
CA VAL A 132 10.20 28.27 15.12
C VAL A 132 10.75 27.66 13.83
N ILE A 133 11.46 26.54 13.97
CA ILE A 133 12.10 25.79 12.87
C ILE A 133 11.58 24.35 12.74
N GLY A 134 10.75 23.90 13.68
CA GLY A 134 10.07 22.62 13.65
C GLY A 134 8.95 22.60 14.68
N GLN A 135 7.97 21.72 14.51
CA GLN A 135 6.80 21.66 15.37
C GLN A 135 6.22 20.24 15.41
N GLY A 136 5.65 19.85 16.54
CA GLY A 136 4.75 18.71 16.66
C GLY A 136 3.49 19.15 17.39
N THR A 137 2.32 18.86 16.82
CA THR A 137 1.03 19.33 17.35
C THR A 137 -0.03 18.27 17.16
N THR A 138 -0.95 18.16 18.12
CA THR A 138 -2.17 17.38 17.98
C THR A 138 -3.37 18.20 18.45
N SER A 139 -4.55 17.87 17.91
CA SER A 139 -5.81 18.47 18.31
C SER A 139 -6.66 17.51 19.15
N PHE A 140 -7.60 18.05 19.91
CA PHE A 140 -8.55 17.29 20.70
C PHE A 140 -9.89 18.00 20.80
N SER A 141 -10.97 17.21 20.88
CA SER A 141 -12.35 17.70 20.93
C SER A 141 -13.26 16.87 21.85
N GLY A 142 -12.69 15.90 22.58
CA GLY A 142 -13.44 15.06 23.53
C GLY A 142 -13.85 15.82 24.78
N THR A 143 -15.08 15.59 25.26
CA THR A 143 -15.61 16.26 26.47
C THR A 143 -15.19 15.58 27.78
N THR A 144 -14.61 14.39 27.69
CA THR A 144 -14.00 13.65 28.80
C THR A 144 -12.48 13.70 28.70
N TYR A 145 -11.79 13.68 29.85
CA TYR A 145 -10.33 13.63 29.86
C TYR A 145 -9.81 12.41 29.10
N SER A 146 -8.88 12.66 28.20
CA SER A 146 -8.13 11.64 27.48
C SER A 146 -6.69 12.09 27.36
N GLN A 147 -5.76 11.14 27.39
CA GLN A 147 -4.36 11.46 27.21
C GLN A 147 -4.06 11.58 25.71
N VAL A 148 -3.47 12.71 25.31
CA VAL A 148 -2.89 12.87 23.98
C VAL A 148 -1.39 12.67 24.02
N ARG A 149 -0.82 12.27 22.89
CA ARG A 149 0.62 12.05 22.71
C ARG A 149 1.07 12.71 21.42
N VAL A 150 2.15 13.48 21.49
CA VAL A 150 2.84 14.09 20.36
C VAL A 150 4.28 13.60 20.37
N GLN A 151 4.76 13.11 19.23
CA GLN A 151 6.16 12.72 19.06
C GLN A 151 6.76 13.55 17.91
N ALA A 152 7.88 14.22 18.18
CA ALA A 152 8.51 15.10 17.19
C ALA A 152 10.04 15.07 17.32
N THR A 153 10.73 15.00 16.19
CA THR A 153 12.21 15.01 16.13
C THR A 153 12.70 16.43 15.93
N ALA A 154 13.59 16.89 16.80
CA ALA A 154 14.10 18.23 16.76
C ALA A 154 14.99 18.43 15.50
N PRO A 155 14.72 19.42 14.63
CA PRO A 155 15.49 19.64 13.41
C PRO A 155 16.96 20.01 13.66
N ALA A 156 17.77 19.99 12.59
CA ALA A 156 19.10 20.60 12.63
C ALA A 156 19.00 22.09 12.99
N ASN A 157 19.96 22.59 13.77
CA ASN A 157 20.03 23.98 14.27
C ASN A 157 19.02 24.36 15.36
N VAL A 158 18.33 23.39 15.97
CA VAL A 158 17.50 23.64 17.16
C VAL A 158 18.35 24.08 18.36
N ALA A 159 17.83 25.03 19.14
CA ALA A 159 18.38 25.46 20.41
C ALA A 159 17.45 25.15 21.59
N SER A 160 16.14 25.34 21.41
CA SER A 160 15.16 25.16 22.48
C SER A 160 13.81 24.62 21.98
N ALA A 161 12.96 24.22 22.91
CA ALA A 161 11.60 23.76 22.69
C ALA A 161 10.62 24.47 23.63
N VAL A 162 9.45 24.82 23.14
CA VAL A 162 8.35 25.42 23.91
C VAL A 162 7.12 24.53 23.76
N VAL A 163 6.70 23.91 24.87
CA VAL A 163 5.44 23.16 24.95
C VAL A 163 4.29 24.13 25.12
N TYR A 164 3.16 23.89 24.47
CA TYR A 164 2.02 24.79 24.53
C TYR A 164 0.66 24.09 24.47
N VAL A 165 -0.35 24.84 24.91
CA VAL A 165 -1.77 24.63 24.59
C VAL A 165 -2.29 25.85 23.84
N TRP A 166 -3.15 25.62 22.85
CA TRP A 166 -3.80 26.68 22.08
C TRP A 166 -5.26 26.33 21.80
N LYS A 167 -6.10 27.35 21.68
CA LYS A 167 -7.48 27.26 21.23
C LYS A 167 -7.81 28.45 20.34
N ASN A 168 -8.55 28.21 19.26
CA ASN A 168 -9.15 29.28 18.46
C ASN A 168 -10.43 29.82 19.12
N ALA A 169 -10.93 30.96 18.64
CA ALA A 169 -12.18 31.53 19.15
C ALA A 169 -13.34 30.54 18.95
N GLY A 170 -14.18 30.39 19.97
CA GLY A 170 -15.30 29.46 20.00
C GLY A 170 -16.24 29.73 21.18
N SER A 171 -17.22 28.86 21.37
CA SER A 171 -18.30 29.05 22.35
C SER A 171 -18.00 28.44 23.73
N GLY A 172 -17.00 27.57 23.80
CA GLY A 172 -16.64 26.81 24.99
C GLY A 172 -15.16 26.93 25.39
N TYR A 173 -14.75 26.06 26.30
CA TYR A 173 -13.45 26.05 26.95
C TYR A 173 -12.65 24.81 26.57
N VAL A 174 -11.34 24.94 26.63
CA VAL A 174 -10.38 23.83 26.60
C VAL A 174 -9.78 23.67 27.99
N TYR A 175 -9.60 22.43 28.45
CA TYR A 175 -8.91 22.10 29.68
C TYR A 175 -7.76 21.14 29.39
N VAL A 176 -6.59 21.43 29.96
CA VAL A 176 -5.39 20.59 29.86
C VAL A 176 -4.69 20.48 31.21
N ASP A 177 -4.11 19.31 31.44
CA ASP A 177 -3.48 18.93 32.70
C ASP A 177 -2.38 17.88 32.46
N ASP A 178 -1.55 17.62 33.47
CA ASP A 178 -0.52 16.58 33.49
C ASP A 178 0.40 16.54 32.25
N PHE A 179 0.97 17.70 31.87
CA PHE A 179 1.98 17.76 30.81
C PHE A 179 3.26 17.01 31.19
N VAL A 180 3.69 16.10 30.32
CA VAL A 180 4.99 15.41 30.39
C VAL A 180 5.72 15.58 29.06
N PHE A 181 6.90 16.17 29.09
CA PHE A 181 7.78 16.31 27.93
C PHE A 181 9.10 15.62 28.21
N SER A 182 9.55 14.70 27.37
CA SER A 182 10.78 13.94 27.61
C SER A 182 11.44 13.51 26.31
N VAL A 183 12.71 13.12 26.38
CA VAL A 183 13.36 12.46 25.24
C VAL A 183 12.73 11.08 25.03
N ALA A 184 12.49 10.72 23.76
CA ALA A 184 12.08 9.36 23.42
C ALA A 184 13.22 8.43 23.84
N ALA A 185 12.97 7.54 24.80
CA ALA A 185 13.94 6.54 25.18
C ALA A 185 14.37 5.76 23.93
N SER A 186 15.67 5.64 23.68
CA SER A 186 16.19 4.69 22.69
C SER A 186 15.67 3.31 23.08
N ALA A 187 14.68 2.82 22.35
CA ALA A 187 14.07 1.54 22.65
C ALA A 187 15.09 0.43 22.33
N SER A 188 15.82 -0.03 23.35
CA SER A 188 16.03 -1.46 23.48
C SER A 188 14.64 -2.11 23.58
N ALA A 189 14.40 -3.12 22.76
CA ALA A 189 13.11 -3.82 22.65
C ALA A 189 12.45 -4.07 24.03
N PRO A 190 11.14 -3.84 24.19
CA PRO A 190 10.48 -4.12 25.45
C PRO A 190 10.53 -5.63 25.73
N ALA A 191 10.97 -5.98 26.94
CA ALA A 191 10.87 -7.35 27.44
C ALA A 191 9.38 -7.77 27.48
N PRO A 192 9.05 -9.01 27.10
CA PRO A 192 7.66 -9.49 27.07
C PRO A 192 7.02 -9.43 28.47
N ALA A 193 5.78 -8.97 28.53
CA ALA A 193 5.00 -8.90 29.77
C ALA A 193 4.75 -10.31 30.35
N PRO A 194 4.72 -10.47 31.69
CA PRO A 194 4.37 -11.75 32.31
C PRO A 194 2.92 -12.13 32.01
N SER A 195 2.73 -13.38 31.62
CA SER A 195 1.44 -14.00 31.30
C SER A 195 0.45 -13.92 32.47
N PRO A 196 -0.83 -13.57 32.24
CA PRO A 196 -1.89 -13.74 33.23
C PRO A 196 -2.04 -15.21 33.64
N ALA A 197 -2.38 -15.44 34.91
CA ALA A 197 -2.68 -16.77 35.44
C ALA A 197 -3.95 -17.36 34.79
N PRO A 198 -3.99 -18.66 34.46
CA PRO A 198 -5.13 -19.28 33.79
C PRO A 198 -6.41 -19.27 34.64
N ALA A 199 -7.54 -18.95 34.01
CA ALA A 199 -8.87 -19.21 34.56
C ALA A 199 -9.18 -20.72 34.56
N PRO A 200 -10.05 -21.23 35.47
CA PRO A 200 -10.38 -22.65 35.56
C PRO A 200 -11.01 -23.20 34.26
N ALA A 201 -10.56 -24.38 33.85
CA ALA A 201 -10.95 -25.04 32.60
C ALA A 201 -12.42 -25.50 32.57
N PRO A 202 -13.16 -25.27 31.48
CA PRO A 202 -14.44 -25.92 31.20
C PRO A 202 -14.28 -27.43 30.97
N ALA A 203 -15.29 -28.20 31.36
CA ALA A 203 -15.33 -29.67 31.22
C ALA A 203 -15.19 -30.14 29.75
N PRO A 204 -14.52 -31.28 29.49
CA PRO A 204 -14.24 -31.73 28.13
C PRO A 204 -15.49 -32.22 27.40
N SER A 205 -15.62 -31.77 26.14
CA SER A 205 -16.58 -32.25 25.16
C SER A 205 -16.17 -33.62 24.60
N PRO A 206 -17.12 -34.54 24.26
CA PRO A 206 -16.80 -35.88 23.77
C PRO A 206 -15.97 -35.89 22.47
N ALA A 207 -15.04 -36.83 22.38
CA ALA A 207 -14.12 -36.99 21.26
C ALA A 207 -14.84 -37.41 19.95
N PRO A 208 -14.51 -36.79 18.79
CA PRO A 208 -15.00 -37.22 17.48
C PRO A 208 -14.47 -38.61 17.07
N ALA A 209 -15.30 -39.38 16.38
CA ALA A 209 -14.97 -40.72 15.89
C ALA A 209 -13.90 -40.69 14.76
N PRO A 210 -13.06 -41.74 14.62
CA PRO A 210 -11.98 -41.77 13.63
C PRO A 210 -12.46 -41.80 12.17
N ALA A 211 -11.76 -41.08 11.30
CA ALA A 211 -11.98 -41.06 9.85
C ALA A 211 -11.49 -42.37 9.17
N PRO A 212 -12.18 -42.86 8.13
CA PRO A 212 -11.82 -44.10 7.43
C PRO A 212 -10.59 -43.96 6.51
N ALA A 213 -9.89 -45.09 6.32
CA ALA A 213 -8.62 -45.17 5.60
C ALA A 213 -8.77 -45.07 4.06
N PRO A 214 -7.73 -44.62 3.33
CA PRO A 214 -7.77 -44.43 1.87
C PRO A 214 -7.73 -45.76 1.08
N VAL A 215 -8.43 -45.79 -0.06
CA VAL A 215 -8.48 -46.93 -1.01
C VAL A 215 -7.35 -46.83 -2.05
N PRO A 216 -6.67 -47.94 -2.43
CA PRO A 216 -5.61 -47.93 -3.46
C PRO A 216 -6.09 -47.64 -4.88
N ALA A 217 -5.24 -46.98 -5.68
CA ALA A 217 -5.49 -46.58 -7.07
C ALA A 217 -5.40 -47.76 -8.08
N PRO A 218 -6.18 -47.75 -9.19
CA PRO A 218 -6.16 -48.81 -10.20
C PRO A 218 -4.95 -48.74 -11.14
N ALA A 219 -4.55 -49.91 -11.67
CA ALA A 219 -3.47 -50.06 -12.63
C ALA A 219 -3.85 -49.57 -14.06
N PRO A 220 -2.90 -49.01 -14.84
CA PRO A 220 -3.16 -48.45 -16.16
C PRO A 220 -3.36 -49.52 -17.26
N VAL A 221 -4.26 -49.22 -18.21
CA VAL A 221 -4.59 -50.04 -19.39
C VAL A 221 -3.64 -49.72 -20.57
N PRO A 222 -3.15 -50.72 -21.34
CA PRO A 222 -2.29 -50.48 -22.50
C PRO A 222 -3.01 -49.84 -23.69
N ALA A 223 -2.31 -48.94 -24.41
CA ALA A 223 -2.81 -48.22 -25.58
C ALA A 223 -2.81 -49.09 -26.87
N PRO A 224 -3.79 -48.92 -27.78
CA PRO A 224 -3.83 -49.65 -29.06
C PRO A 224 -2.91 -49.03 -30.13
N SER A 225 -2.41 -49.90 -31.02
CA SER A 225 -1.47 -49.59 -32.13
C SER A 225 -2.15 -48.83 -33.29
N PRO A 226 -1.48 -47.85 -33.94
CA PRO A 226 -2.02 -47.16 -35.10
C PRO A 226 -1.95 -47.98 -36.40
N ALA A 227 -2.94 -47.81 -37.28
CA ALA A 227 -2.99 -48.34 -38.64
C ALA A 227 -2.45 -47.32 -39.68
N PRO A 228 -1.90 -47.75 -40.85
CA PRO A 228 -1.26 -46.84 -41.80
C PRO A 228 -2.17 -46.29 -42.92
N ALA A 229 -1.77 -45.08 -43.35
CA ALA A 229 -2.14 -44.14 -44.44
C ALA A 229 -3.04 -44.55 -45.64
N PRO A 230 -3.61 -43.55 -46.33
CA PRO A 230 -3.08 -43.25 -47.68
C PRO A 230 -2.85 -41.77 -48.01
N SER A 231 -1.99 -41.59 -49.02
CA SER A 231 -1.37 -40.35 -49.53
C SER A 231 -2.22 -39.61 -50.57
N PRO A 232 -2.19 -38.26 -50.58
CA PRO A 232 -2.49 -37.45 -51.76
C PRO A 232 -1.22 -36.88 -52.44
N ALA A 233 -1.35 -36.69 -53.75
CA ALA A 233 -0.33 -36.37 -54.75
C ALA A 233 0.23 -34.92 -54.70
N PRO A 234 1.40 -34.66 -55.32
CA PRO A 234 2.20 -33.46 -55.08
C PRO A 234 1.78 -32.26 -55.93
N VAL A 235 1.78 -31.06 -55.31
CA VAL A 235 1.73 -29.75 -55.98
C VAL A 235 3.17 -29.25 -56.17
N PRO A 236 3.57 -28.72 -57.35
CA PRO A 236 4.94 -28.26 -57.61
C PRO A 236 5.35 -27.07 -56.74
N ALA A 237 6.59 -27.12 -56.24
CA ALA A 237 7.19 -26.15 -55.33
C ALA A 237 7.78 -24.91 -56.06
N PRO A 238 7.66 -23.70 -55.50
CA PRO A 238 8.56 -22.58 -55.79
C PRO A 238 9.95 -22.84 -55.20
N ALA A 239 10.98 -22.36 -55.89
CA ALA A 239 12.39 -22.60 -55.58
C ALA A 239 12.79 -22.20 -54.13
N PRO A 240 13.59 -23.01 -53.42
CA PRO A 240 14.04 -22.68 -52.07
C PRO A 240 15.17 -21.64 -52.07
N ALA A 241 15.02 -20.63 -51.21
CA ALA A 241 16.14 -19.84 -50.70
C ALA A 241 17.03 -20.71 -49.77
N PRO A 242 18.34 -20.43 -49.63
CA PRO A 242 19.27 -21.29 -48.88
C PRO A 242 18.88 -21.47 -47.41
N ALA A 243 18.94 -22.71 -46.93
CA ALA A 243 18.62 -23.08 -45.56
C ALA A 243 19.73 -22.68 -44.57
N VAL A 244 19.32 -22.04 -43.46
CA VAL A 244 20.13 -21.83 -42.26
C VAL A 244 20.08 -23.11 -41.41
N PRO A 245 21.18 -23.55 -40.76
CA PRO A 245 21.20 -24.78 -39.96
C PRO A 245 20.21 -24.75 -38.79
N PRO A 246 19.63 -25.90 -38.38
CA PRO A 246 18.77 -25.97 -37.21
C PRO A 246 19.55 -25.65 -35.93
N ALA A 247 18.97 -24.79 -35.08
CA ALA A 247 19.50 -24.44 -33.78
C ALA A 247 19.54 -25.69 -32.85
N PRO A 248 20.58 -25.84 -32.01
CA PRO A 248 20.71 -26.98 -31.11
C PRO A 248 19.59 -27.02 -30.06
N ALA A 249 19.19 -28.23 -29.65
CA ALA A 249 18.19 -28.44 -28.61
C ALA A 249 18.65 -27.86 -27.25
N PRO A 250 17.74 -27.26 -26.45
CA PRO A 250 18.10 -26.69 -25.16
C PRO A 250 18.56 -27.78 -24.18
N VAL A 251 19.74 -27.57 -23.58
CA VAL A 251 20.29 -28.43 -22.53
C VAL A 251 19.65 -28.13 -21.17
N SER A 252 19.27 -29.17 -20.43
CA SER A 252 18.74 -29.05 -19.06
C SER A 252 19.89 -28.93 -18.05
N GLY A 253 20.01 -27.78 -17.37
CA GLY A 253 21.03 -27.55 -16.33
C GLY A 253 21.46 -26.09 -16.22
N ASN A 254 22.34 -25.79 -15.26
CA ASN A 254 23.03 -24.49 -15.21
C ASN A 254 24.03 -24.42 -16.37
N LEU A 255 23.87 -23.42 -17.23
CA LEU A 255 24.72 -23.17 -18.39
C LEU A 255 26.07 -22.54 -17.99
N LEU A 256 26.17 -22.01 -16.77
CA LEU A 256 27.40 -21.45 -16.24
C LEU A 256 28.30 -22.53 -15.66
N SER A 257 29.57 -22.51 -16.04
CA SER A 257 30.61 -23.21 -15.28
C SER A 257 31.01 -22.38 -14.06
N ASN A 258 31.24 -23.06 -12.93
CA ASN A 258 31.73 -22.43 -11.69
C ASN A 258 30.86 -21.23 -11.22
N GLY A 259 29.53 -21.36 -11.27
CA GLY A 259 28.62 -20.31 -10.81
C GLY A 259 28.65 -20.01 -9.30
N GLY A 260 29.16 -20.94 -8.50
CA GLY A 260 29.39 -20.76 -7.04
C GLY A 260 30.84 -20.42 -6.66
N PHE A 261 31.71 -20.11 -7.63
CA PHE A 261 33.10 -19.65 -7.39
C PHE A 261 34.03 -20.55 -6.56
N GLU A 262 33.66 -21.82 -6.30
CA GLU A 262 34.48 -22.79 -5.58
C GLU A 262 35.79 -23.17 -6.31
N SER A 263 35.91 -22.83 -7.59
CA SER A 263 37.15 -22.98 -8.38
C SER A 263 37.76 -21.62 -8.74
N ALA A 264 37.75 -20.67 -7.80
CA ALA A 264 38.20 -19.30 -7.99
C ALA A 264 37.51 -18.63 -9.20
N MET A 265 38.25 -17.93 -10.05
CA MET A 265 37.71 -17.24 -11.24
C MET A 265 37.63 -18.14 -12.49
N ALA A 266 37.70 -19.46 -12.37
CA ALA A 266 37.63 -20.35 -13.54
C ALA A 266 36.35 -20.09 -14.35
N GLY A 267 36.49 -19.74 -15.63
CA GLY A 267 35.39 -19.40 -16.53
C GLY A 267 34.90 -17.95 -16.45
N TRP A 268 35.35 -17.15 -15.48
CA TRP A 268 34.94 -15.77 -15.28
C TRP A 268 36.09 -14.81 -15.59
N ALA A 269 35.82 -13.81 -16.43
CA ALA A 269 36.75 -12.72 -16.73
C ALA A 269 36.54 -11.57 -15.74
N ASP A 270 37.61 -11.12 -15.07
CA ASP A 270 37.60 -9.89 -14.27
C ASP A 270 37.54 -8.66 -15.19
N TRP A 271 36.56 -7.80 -14.96
CA TRP A 271 36.34 -6.53 -15.66
C TRP A 271 36.67 -5.32 -14.81
N GLY A 272 37.48 -5.53 -13.78
CA GLY A 272 37.96 -4.52 -12.87
C GLY A 272 37.55 -4.88 -11.45
N ASN A 273 38.56 -5.12 -10.62
CA ASN A 273 38.49 -5.27 -9.16
C ASN A 273 37.65 -6.42 -8.61
N ALA A 274 37.31 -7.42 -9.42
CA ALA A 274 36.63 -8.61 -8.95
C ALA A 274 37.63 -9.64 -8.40
N SER A 275 37.33 -10.24 -7.26
CA SER A 275 38.19 -11.23 -6.60
C SER A 275 37.36 -12.24 -5.82
N VAL A 276 37.75 -13.51 -5.83
CA VAL A 276 37.09 -14.53 -5.02
C VAL A 276 37.62 -14.49 -3.58
N VAL A 277 36.72 -14.53 -2.60
CA VAL A 277 37.02 -14.36 -1.18
C VAL A 277 36.38 -15.45 -0.32
N THR A 278 37.00 -15.72 0.83
CA THR A 278 36.48 -16.66 1.85
C THR A 278 35.73 -15.92 2.97
N GLY A 279 34.83 -16.62 3.67
CA GLY A 279 34.11 -16.09 4.84
C GLY A 279 32.98 -15.11 4.49
N GLN A 280 32.69 -14.96 3.20
CA GLN A 280 31.57 -14.19 2.68
C GLN A 280 30.72 -15.03 1.72
N ALA A 281 30.79 -16.36 1.76
CA ALA A 281 30.02 -17.23 0.87
C ALA A 281 28.52 -17.29 1.25
N SER A 282 27.65 -17.47 0.25
CA SER A 282 26.23 -17.81 0.46
C SER A 282 26.09 -19.31 0.67
N THR A 283 26.74 -20.10 -0.19
CA THR A 283 26.93 -21.53 -0.02
C THR A 283 28.38 -21.91 -0.31
N GLY A 284 28.84 -23.07 0.16
CA GLY A 284 30.25 -23.45 -0.02
C GLY A 284 31.23 -22.57 0.78
N SER A 285 32.42 -22.36 0.23
CA SER A 285 33.55 -21.69 0.91
C SER A 285 33.91 -20.34 0.30
N TYR A 286 33.50 -20.08 -0.95
CA TYR A 286 33.97 -18.96 -1.74
C TYR A 286 32.81 -18.14 -2.31
N ALA A 287 32.97 -16.83 -2.38
CA ALA A 287 32.08 -15.94 -3.14
C ALA A 287 32.90 -14.93 -3.94
N LEU A 288 32.29 -14.39 -5.00
CA LEU A 288 32.90 -13.32 -5.77
C LEU A 288 32.66 -11.97 -5.08
N ARG A 289 33.72 -11.20 -4.85
CA ARG A 289 33.67 -9.83 -4.35
C ARG A 289 34.05 -8.84 -5.45
N VAL A 290 33.20 -7.85 -5.70
CA VAL A 290 33.49 -6.66 -6.52
C VAL A 290 33.88 -5.50 -5.59
N GLY A 291 34.99 -4.82 -5.94
CA GLY A 291 35.63 -3.76 -5.18
C GLY A 291 34.93 -2.40 -5.21
N THR A 292 35.65 -1.36 -4.77
CA THR A 292 35.11 0.01 -4.65
C THR A 292 35.09 0.78 -5.98
N ALA A 293 35.98 0.45 -6.93
CA ALA A 293 35.93 1.04 -8.27
C ALA A 293 34.78 0.45 -9.11
N ALA A 294 34.40 1.11 -10.20
CA ALA A 294 33.47 0.54 -11.16
C ALA A 294 34.12 -0.68 -11.83
N GLY A 295 33.39 -1.78 -11.91
CA GLY A 295 33.90 -3.03 -12.42
C GLY A 295 32.99 -4.21 -12.08
N GLY A 296 33.50 -5.42 -12.30
CA GLY A 296 32.70 -6.62 -12.19
C GLY A 296 33.40 -7.83 -12.78
N ALA A 297 32.63 -8.87 -13.08
CA ALA A 297 33.13 -10.03 -13.79
C ALA A 297 32.06 -10.57 -14.74
N GLY A 298 32.48 -11.21 -15.83
CA GLY A 298 31.56 -11.84 -16.76
C GLY A 298 31.99 -13.22 -17.23
N HIS A 299 31.00 -14.01 -17.65
CA HIS A 299 31.11 -15.37 -18.12
C HIS A 299 30.47 -15.47 -19.51
N ASP A 300 31.25 -15.97 -20.46
CA ASP A 300 30.87 -16.04 -21.86
C ASP A 300 30.19 -17.36 -22.21
N LEU A 301 29.05 -17.26 -22.89
CA LEU A 301 28.25 -18.39 -23.34
C LEU A 301 27.98 -18.31 -24.83
N THR A 302 28.02 -19.46 -25.50
CA THR A 302 27.66 -19.63 -26.91
C THR A 302 26.65 -20.77 -27.05
N GLY A 303 26.02 -20.91 -28.22
CA GLY A 303 25.06 -22.00 -28.47
C GLY A 303 23.67 -21.79 -27.86
N LEU A 304 23.26 -20.53 -27.69
CA LEU A 304 21.93 -20.17 -27.18
C LEU A 304 20.87 -20.30 -28.27
N ALA A 305 19.68 -20.77 -27.90
CA ALA A 305 18.56 -20.91 -28.82
C ALA A 305 17.79 -19.59 -28.94
N ALA A 306 17.73 -19.04 -30.15
CA ALA A 306 16.95 -17.85 -30.45
C ALA A 306 15.46 -18.04 -30.10
N GLY A 307 14.82 -16.99 -29.58
CA GLY A 307 13.44 -17.01 -29.08
C GLY A 307 13.26 -17.77 -27.76
N THR A 308 14.31 -18.40 -27.22
CA THR A 308 14.23 -19.11 -25.94
C THR A 308 14.37 -18.13 -24.79
N THR A 309 13.48 -18.27 -23.81
CA THR A 309 13.53 -17.52 -22.57
C THR A 309 14.48 -18.21 -21.59
N TYR A 310 15.47 -17.48 -21.11
CA TYR A 310 16.41 -17.89 -20.09
C TYR A 310 16.14 -17.15 -18.79
N VAL A 311 16.50 -17.76 -17.67
CA VAL A 311 16.44 -17.16 -16.35
C VAL A 311 17.83 -17.14 -15.75
N LEU A 312 18.29 -15.94 -15.40
CA LEU A 312 19.48 -15.71 -14.60
C LEU A 312 19.07 -15.48 -13.15
N SER A 313 19.74 -16.14 -12.22
CA SER A 313 19.66 -15.81 -10.79
C SER A 313 21.00 -15.93 -10.10
N ALA A 314 21.22 -15.14 -9.05
CA ALA A 314 22.35 -15.26 -8.15
C ALA A 314 21.96 -14.75 -6.75
N LYS A 315 22.77 -15.08 -5.74
CA LYS A 315 22.67 -14.52 -4.39
C LYS A 315 23.60 -13.32 -4.29
N VAL A 316 23.05 -12.15 -4.01
CA VAL A 316 23.77 -10.87 -3.99
C VAL A 316 23.67 -10.24 -2.61
N LYS A 317 24.76 -9.65 -2.13
CA LYS A 317 24.90 -8.95 -0.85
C LYS A 317 25.83 -7.75 -1.00
N GLY A 318 25.42 -6.58 -0.55
CA GLY A 318 26.26 -5.40 -0.35
C GLY A 318 26.96 -5.41 1.02
N SER A 319 28.09 -4.70 1.14
CA SER A 319 28.74 -4.48 2.44
C SER A 319 27.91 -3.62 3.39
N ASP A 320 27.03 -2.77 2.85
CA ASP A 320 26.03 -1.98 3.55
C ASP A 320 24.81 -1.78 2.64
N ALA A 321 23.71 -1.22 3.18
CA ALA A 321 22.44 -1.10 2.46
C ALA A 321 22.45 -0.07 1.32
N SER A 322 23.50 0.75 1.20
CA SER A 322 23.66 1.72 0.11
C SER A 322 24.43 1.15 -1.10
N VAL A 323 25.04 -0.04 -0.95
CA VAL A 323 25.84 -0.67 -2.00
C VAL A 323 24.97 -1.60 -2.85
N THR A 324 24.78 -1.21 -4.11
CA THR A 324 24.01 -1.99 -5.09
C THR A 324 24.90 -2.83 -5.99
N GLY A 325 24.65 -4.13 -6.04
CA GLY A 325 25.21 -5.05 -7.02
C GLY A 325 24.21 -5.36 -8.12
N PHE A 326 24.69 -5.47 -9.37
CA PHE A 326 23.90 -5.82 -10.53
C PHE A 326 24.34 -7.18 -11.03
N ILE A 327 23.39 -8.04 -11.42
CA ILE A 327 23.64 -9.20 -12.27
C ILE A 327 22.92 -9.00 -13.59
N GLY A 328 23.45 -9.51 -14.68
CA GLY A 328 22.78 -9.37 -15.97
C GLY A 328 23.29 -10.29 -17.05
N VAL A 329 22.65 -10.19 -18.20
CA VAL A 329 22.99 -10.91 -19.43
C VAL A 329 22.98 -9.93 -20.58
N ASN A 330 24.04 -9.90 -21.37
CA ASN A 330 24.10 -9.19 -22.64
C ASN A 330 24.17 -10.21 -23.79
N PHE A 331 23.14 -10.26 -24.62
CA PHE A 331 23.11 -11.03 -25.85
C PHE A 331 23.74 -10.21 -26.98
N SER A 332 24.59 -10.86 -27.77
CA SER A 332 25.26 -10.28 -28.91
C SER A 332 25.07 -11.12 -30.17
N ASP A 333 25.02 -10.45 -31.31
CA ASP A 333 25.06 -11.08 -32.63
C ASP A 333 26.47 -11.62 -32.96
N ALA A 334 26.60 -12.27 -34.12
CA ALA A 334 27.89 -12.82 -34.57
C ALA A 334 28.95 -11.74 -34.86
N ALA A 335 28.55 -10.49 -35.04
CA ALA A 335 29.45 -9.35 -35.22
C ALA A 335 29.89 -8.72 -33.87
N GLY A 336 29.34 -9.20 -32.75
CA GLY A 336 29.65 -8.72 -31.40
C GLY A 336 28.80 -7.53 -30.94
N ASN A 337 27.78 -7.12 -31.71
CA ASN A 337 26.88 -6.05 -31.28
C ASN A 337 25.90 -6.57 -30.25
N VAL A 338 25.66 -5.82 -29.18
CA VAL A 338 24.64 -6.18 -28.18
C VAL A 338 23.25 -5.97 -28.79
N ILE A 339 22.47 -7.04 -28.90
CA ILE A 339 21.15 -7.08 -29.54
C ILE A 339 20.01 -7.37 -28.56
N GLY A 340 20.34 -7.67 -27.31
CA GLY A 340 19.38 -7.88 -26.23
C GLY A 340 20.10 -7.88 -24.89
N GLN A 341 19.44 -7.39 -23.85
CA GLN A 341 20.05 -7.32 -22.52
C GLN A 341 18.96 -7.41 -21.45
N GLY A 342 19.35 -7.83 -20.26
CA GLY A 342 18.51 -7.73 -19.08
C GLY A 342 19.34 -7.90 -17.81
N SER A 343 18.96 -7.19 -16.77
CA SER A 343 19.67 -7.19 -15.49
C SER A 343 18.69 -7.16 -14.32
N ALA A 344 19.19 -7.56 -13.16
CA ALA A 344 18.55 -7.40 -11.87
C ALA A 344 19.57 -6.84 -10.88
N SER A 345 19.10 -6.19 -9.82
CA SER A 345 19.97 -5.64 -8.79
C SER A 345 19.52 -6.04 -7.39
N ALA A 346 20.44 -5.92 -6.44
CA ALA A 346 20.14 -6.03 -5.02
C ALA A 346 21.03 -5.08 -4.22
N SER A 347 20.44 -4.48 -3.18
CA SER A 347 21.10 -3.55 -2.25
C SER A 347 20.74 -3.91 -0.80
N THR A 348 21.25 -5.06 -0.36
CA THR A 348 20.93 -5.68 0.93
C THR A 348 22.21 -6.04 1.67
N THR A 349 22.18 -6.06 3.01
CA THR A 349 23.34 -6.47 3.83
C THR A 349 23.36 -7.95 4.16
N ALA A 350 22.33 -8.69 3.76
CA ALA A 350 22.23 -10.15 3.82
C ALA A 350 22.05 -10.70 2.41
N TYR A 351 22.48 -11.94 2.16
CA TYR A 351 22.34 -12.55 0.84
C TYR A 351 20.87 -12.65 0.41
N SER A 352 20.53 -11.92 -0.66
CA SER A 352 19.21 -11.91 -1.26
C SER A 352 19.27 -12.41 -2.70
N PRO A 353 18.27 -13.18 -3.17
CA PRO A 353 18.23 -13.61 -4.56
C PRO A 353 17.93 -12.42 -5.49
N ALA A 354 18.80 -12.18 -6.46
CA ALA A 354 18.52 -11.36 -7.63
C ALA A 354 18.17 -12.28 -8.81
N ARG A 355 17.12 -11.93 -9.58
CA ARG A 355 16.64 -12.76 -10.69
C ARG A 355 16.17 -11.88 -11.84
N VAL A 356 16.55 -12.23 -13.06
CA VAL A 356 16.05 -11.63 -14.29
C VAL A 356 15.72 -12.72 -15.30
N GLN A 357 14.62 -12.54 -16.02
CA GLN A 357 14.23 -13.40 -17.13
C GLN A 357 14.45 -12.64 -18.43
N VAL A 358 15.14 -13.27 -19.38
CA VAL A 358 15.54 -12.65 -20.65
C VAL A 358 15.28 -13.60 -21.81
N THR A 359 14.67 -13.11 -22.88
CA THR A 359 14.43 -13.90 -24.09
C THR A 359 15.52 -13.62 -25.11
N ALA A 360 16.18 -14.67 -25.59
CA ALA A 360 17.28 -14.52 -26.53
C ALA A 360 16.75 -14.05 -27.90
N PRO A 361 17.26 -12.94 -28.47
CA PRO A 361 16.75 -12.39 -29.74
C PRO A 361 16.99 -13.32 -30.95
N ALA A 362 16.28 -13.06 -32.06
CA ALA A 362 16.26 -13.90 -33.26
C ALA A 362 17.64 -14.12 -33.95
N ASN A 363 18.68 -13.37 -33.57
CA ASN A 363 20.03 -13.43 -34.15
C ASN A 363 21.14 -13.59 -33.08
N VAL A 364 20.80 -14.14 -31.92
CA VAL A 364 21.77 -14.33 -30.83
C VAL A 364 22.88 -15.30 -31.26
N ALA A 365 24.13 -14.90 -31.03
CA ALA A 365 25.31 -15.75 -31.23
C ALA A 365 26.06 -16.02 -29.92
N ARG A 366 26.14 -15.01 -29.05
CA ARG A 366 26.84 -15.08 -27.76
C ARG A 366 26.04 -14.37 -26.67
N ALA A 367 26.08 -14.88 -25.44
CA ALA A 367 25.69 -14.12 -24.26
C ALA A 367 26.88 -13.92 -23.35
N VAL A 368 26.85 -12.81 -22.62
CA VAL A 368 27.74 -12.57 -21.50
C VAL A 368 26.91 -12.41 -20.25
N VAL A 369 26.98 -13.39 -19.35
CA VAL A 369 26.41 -13.27 -18.01
C VAL A 369 27.38 -12.50 -17.13
N TYR A 370 26.93 -11.55 -16.34
CA TYR A 370 27.84 -10.71 -15.58
C TYR A 370 27.33 -10.35 -14.19
N VAL A 371 28.28 -9.98 -13.33
CA VAL A 371 28.07 -9.10 -12.18
C VAL A 371 28.72 -7.75 -12.46
N TRP A 372 28.08 -6.67 -12.02
CA TRP A 372 28.62 -5.32 -12.11
C TRP A 372 28.34 -4.52 -10.84
N LYS A 373 29.26 -3.63 -10.49
CA LYS A 373 29.08 -2.61 -9.46
C LYS A 373 29.61 -1.28 -9.99
N ASN A 374 28.86 -0.21 -9.73
CA ASN A 374 29.32 1.15 -10.02
C ASN A 374 30.40 1.61 -9.01
N ALA A 375 31.18 2.63 -9.39
CA ALA A 375 32.16 3.22 -8.50
C ALA A 375 31.47 3.80 -7.25
N GLY A 376 32.02 3.51 -6.07
CA GLY A 376 31.44 3.93 -4.79
C GLY A 376 32.03 3.15 -3.62
N ALA A 377 31.82 3.67 -2.41
CA ALA A 377 32.25 3.00 -1.18
C ALA A 377 31.65 1.59 -1.05
N GLY A 378 32.35 0.72 -0.32
CA GLY A 378 31.88 -0.64 -0.03
C GLY A 378 32.05 -1.67 -1.15
N TYR A 379 31.59 -2.89 -0.87
CA TYR A 379 31.82 -4.09 -1.68
C TYR A 379 30.50 -4.77 -2.04
N VAL A 380 30.44 -5.41 -3.19
CA VAL A 380 29.37 -6.35 -3.53
C VAL A 380 29.93 -7.75 -3.47
N TYR A 381 29.20 -8.66 -2.85
CA TYR A 381 29.46 -10.09 -2.84
C TYR A 381 28.36 -10.80 -3.62
N VAL A 382 28.74 -11.71 -4.53
CA VAL A 382 27.82 -12.51 -5.32
C VAL A 382 28.24 -13.97 -5.32
N ASP A 383 27.26 -14.85 -5.25
CA ASP A 383 27.44 -16.29 -5.19
C ASP A 383 26.22 -17.01 -5.82
N ASP A 384 26.32 -18.32 -6.04
CA ASP A 384 25.25 -19.18 -6.53
C ASP A 384 24.62 -18.74 -7.87
N PHE A 385 25.45 -18.32 -8.85
CA PHE A 385 24.97 -17.99 -10.18
C PHE A 385 24.36 -19.20 -10.90
N VAL A 386 23.13 -19.03 -11.38
CA VAL A 386 22.41 -20.00 -12.19
C VAL A 386 21.85 -19.30 -13.42
N PHE A 387 22.23 -19.77 -14.60
CA PHE A 387 21.64 -19.37 -15.88
C PHE A 387 21.11 -20.61 -16.60
N SER A 388 19.82 -20.65 -16.88
CA SER A 388 19.17 -21.84 -17.46
C SER A 388 17.93 -21.46 -18.27
N VAL A 389 17.41 -22.39 -19.07
CA VAL A 389 16.15 -22.18 -19.82
C VAL A 389 14.96 -22.09 -18.84
N ALA A 390 14.04 -21.15 -19.09
CA ALA A 390 12.84 -20.96 -18.28
C ALA A 390 11.99 -22.23 -18.29
N GLY A 391 11.69 -22.76 -17.10
CA GLY A 391 11.00 -24.05 -16.93
C GLY A 391 11.92 -25.26 -16.77
N SER A 392 13.25 -25.10 -16.92
CA SER A 392 14.25 -26.16 -16.72
C SER A 392 15.05 -26.02 -15.42
N ALA A 393 14.84 -24.94 -14.66
CA ALA A 393 15.55 -24.70 -13.41
C ALA A 393 15.18 -25.78 -12.38
N PRO A 394 16.16 -26.43 -11.72
CA PRO A 394 15.86 -27.39 -10.66
C PRO A 394 15.12 -26.68 -9.54
N ALA A 395 14.10 -27.36 -8.99
CA ALA A 395 13.32 -26.89 -7.86
C ALA A 395 14.27 -26.47 -6.70
N PRO A 396 13.92 -25.41 -5.94
CA PRO A 396 14.73 -25.00 -4.79
C PRO A 396 14.93 -26.18 -3.85
N ALA A 397 16.19 -26.41 -3.45
CA ALA A 397 16.57 -27.53 -2.61
C ALA A 397 15.75 -27.53 -1.30
N PRO A 398 15.16 -28.68 -0.89
CA PRO A 398 14.46 -28.77 0.37
C PRO A 398 15.44 -28.53 1.54
N SER A 399 14.99 -27.73 2.50
CA SER A 399 15.68 -27.47 3.77
C SER A 399 16.01 -28.79 4.50
N PRO A 400 17.16 -28.93 5.18
CA PRO A 400 17.61 -30.22 5.72
C PRO A 400 16.65 -30.77 6.77
N THR A 401 16.24 -32.02 6.57
CA THR A 401 15.42 -32.80 7.51
C THR A 401 16.25 -33.20 8.74
N PRO A 402 15.75 -33.02 9.98
CA PRO A 402 16.40 -33.54 11.19
C PRO A 402 16.52 -35.07 11.16
N ALA A 403 17.61 -35.59 11.72
CA ALA A 403 17.96 -37.01 11.72
C ALA A 403 16.87 -37.92 12.35
N PRO A 404 16.70 -39.16 11.85
CA PRO A 404 15.62 -40.05 12.26
C PRO A 404 15.87 -40.66 13.64
N ALA A 405 14.84 -40.67 14.48
CA ALA A 405 14.76 -41.49 15.68
C ALA A 405 14.48 -42.97 15.32
N PRO A 406 14.92 -43.96 16.12
CA PRO A 406 14.94 -45.37 15.73
C PRO A 406 13.55 -46.03 15.73
N ALA A 407 13.39 -47.01 14.84
CA ALA A 407 12.14 -47.67 14.48
C ALA A 407 11.50 -48.51 15.60
N PRO A 408 10.16 -48.54 15.73
CA PRO A 408 9.46 -49.53 16.55
C PRO A 408 9.17 -50.83 15.77
N VAL A 409 9.18 -51.93 16.52
CA VAL A 409 9.01 -53.33 16.09
C VAL A 409 7.54 -53.64 15.70
N PRO A 410 7.25 -54.50 14.70
CA PRO A 410 5.88 -54.77 14.24
C PRO A 410 5.14 -55.79 15.13
N ALA A 411 3.83 -55.58 15.33
CA ALA A 411 2.90 -56.57 15.90
C ALA A 411 2.01 -57.20 14.81
N PRO A 412 1.48 -58.43 15.00
CA PRO A 412 0.98 -59.28 13.91
C PRO A 412 -0.49 -59.07 13.54
N ALA A 413 -0.82 -59.45 12.31
CA ALA A 413 -2.07 -59.19 11.59
C ALA A 413 -3.28 -60.05 12.04
N PRO A 414 -4.53 -59.54 11.91
CA PRO A 414 -5.74 -60.36 11.91
C PRO A 414 -6.42 -60.50 10.54
N ALA A 415 -7.21 -61.58 10.43
CA ALA A 415 -7.79 -62.22 9.24
C ALA A 415 -9.05 -61.53 8.64
N PRO A 416 -9.49 -61.90 7.40
CA PRO A 416 -10.40 -61.10 6.59
C PRO A 416 -11.90 -61.47 6.72
N VAL A 417 -12.80 -60.50 6.51
CA VAL A 417 -14.27 -60.68 6.47
C VAL A 417 -14.87 -59.85 5.31
N PRO A 418 -15.96 -60.30 4.64
CA PRO A 418 -16.26 -60.01 3.22
C PRO A 418 -17.21 -58.81 2.95
N ALA A 419 -17.25 -58.42 1.67
CA ALA A 419 -17.75 -57.13 1.13
C ALA A 419 -19.28 -57.03 0.91
N PRO A 420 -19.85 -55.80 0.94
CA PRO A 420 -21.14 -55.48 0.32
C PRO A 420 -21.10 -54.39 -0.79
N ALA A 421 -22.20 -54.36 -1.54
CA ALA A 421 -22.47 -53.77 -2.88
C ALA A 421 -22.55 -52.21 -2.99
N PRO A 422 -22.57 -51.61 -4.22
CA PRO A 422 -22.21 -50.20 -4.46
C PRO A 422 -23.39 -49.21 -4.45
N VAL A 423 -23.11 -47.94 -4.10
CA VAL A 423 -24.02 -46.76 -4.10
C VAL A 423 -23.29 -45.54 -4.73
N PRO A 424 -23.98 -44.60 -5.43
CA PRO A 424 -23.41 -43.75 -6.49
C PRO A 424 -22.69 -42.46 -6.02
N ALA A 425 -21.86 -41.90 -6.90
CA ALA A 425 -20.84 -40.88 -6.64
C ALA A 425 -21.35 -39.43 -6.42
N PRO A 426 -20.71 -38.61 -5.56
CA PRO A 426 -20.92 -37.15 -5.49
C PRO A 426 -19.84 -36.34 -6.26
N ALA A 427 -20.27 -35.14 -6.69
CA ALA A 427 -19.57 -34.13 -7.50
C ALA A 427 -18.36 -33.46 -6.81
N PRO A 428 -17.42 -32.83 -7.57
CA PRO A 428 -16.17 -32.32 -7.04
C PRO A 428 -16.32 -30.94 -6.35
N VAL A 429 -15.66 -30.79 -5.20
CA VAL A 429 -15.60 -29.57 -4.37
C VAL A 429 -14.45 -28.67 -4.85
N GLY A 430 -14.71 -27.37 -4.97
CA GLY A 430 -13.74 -26.35 -5.36
C GLY A 430 -12.53 -26.25 -4.42
N ALA A 431 -11.41 -25.75 -4.97
CA ALA A 431 -10.12 -25.67 -4.28
C ALA A 431 -10.17 -24.83 -2.98
N PRO A 432 -9.47 -25.23 -1.91
CA PRO A 432 -9.42 -24.46 -0.67
C PRO A 432 -8.56 -23.19 -0.82
N ALA A 433 -8.95 -22.14 -0.12
CA ALA A 433 -8.18 -20.90 -0.01
C ALA A 433 -6.77 -21.16 0.58
N PRO A 434 -5.74 -20.40 0.16
CA PRO A 434 -4.39 -20.55 0.69
C PRO A 434 -4.34 -20.19 2.19
N ALA A 435 -3.48 -20.90 2.92
CA ALA A 435 -3.30 -20.74 4.36
C ALA A 435 -2.83 -19.32 4.75
N PRO A 436 -3.20 -18.82 5.95
CA PRO A 436 -2.71 -17.53 6.45
C PRO A 436 -1.17 -17.55 6.57
N GLY A 437 -0.48 -16.65 5.85
CA GLY A 437 0.97 -16.48 5.97
C GLY A 437 1.79 -16.65 4.67
N ALA A 438 1.17 -16.96 3.52
CA ALA A 438 1.86 -16.81 2.24
C ALA A 438 2.06 -15.32 1.92
N PRO A 439 3.26 -14.86 1.48
CA PRO A 439 3.44 -13.50 1.01
C PRO A 439 2.48 -13.24 -0.15
N ALA A 440 1.63 -12.21 -0.04
CA ALA A 440 0.80 -11.78 -1.16
C ALA A 440 1.73 -11.39 -2.31
N VAL A 441 1.47 -11.91 -3.52
CA VAL A 441 2.12 -11.38 -4.73
C VAL A 441 1.68 -9.91 -4.82
N PRO A 442 2.62 -8.95 -4.79
CA PRO A 442 2.27 -7.54 -4.83
C PRO A 442 1.59 -7.23 -6.16
N THR A 443 0.53 -6.43 -6.11
CA THR A 443 -0.12 -5.99 -7.35
C THR A 443 0.79 -4.99 -8.06
N VAL A 444 0.97 -5.12 -9.37
CA VAL A 444 1.91 -4.32 -10.15
C VAL A 444 1.22 -3.53 -11.26
N LEU A 445 1.68 -2.30 -11.47
CA LEU A 445 1.38 -1.44 -12.61
C LEU A 445 2.63 -1.37 -13.47
N GLY A 446 2.67 -2.20 -14.53
CA GLY A 446 3.90 -2.38 -15.32
C GLY A 446 4.97 -3.08 -14.48
N ASP A 447 6.10 -2.42 -14.27
CA ASP A 447 7.23 -2.91 -13.45
C ASP A 447 7.20 -2.39 -11.99
N CYS A 448 6.15 -1.65 -11.61
CA CYS A 448 6.06 -0.98 -10.32
C CYS A 448 4.99 -1.60 -9.42
N GLU A 449 5.30 -1.83 -8.14
CA GLU A 449 4.29 -2.18 -7.15
C GLU A 449 3.27 -1.05 -6.98
N MET A 450 1.99 -1.41 -6.92
CA MET A 450 0.85 -0.52 -6.84
C MET A 450 0.62 -0.09 -5.39
N PHE A 451 1.44 0.88 -4.93
CA PHE A 451 1.56 1.33 -3.54
C PHE A 451 2.12 0.28 -2.57
N PRO A 452 2.72 0.69 -1.44
CA PRO A 452 3.13 -0.24 -0.42
C PRO A 452 1.98 -1.18 -0.01
N ALA A 453 2.28 -2.45 0.28
CA ALA A 453 1.29 -3.40 0.82
C ALA A 453 0.54 -2.91 2.07
N THR A 454 1.09 -1.92 2.78
CA THR A 454 0.43 -1.28 3.94
C THR A 454 -0.63 -0.25 3.57
N SER A 455 -0.76 0.09 2.30
CA SER A 455 -1.76 1.01 1.78
C SER A 455 -3.18 0.50 1.99
N ILE A 456 -4.10 1.42 2.26
CA ILE A 456 -5.53 1.17 2.38
C ILE A 456 -6.10 0.47 1.14
N PHE A 457 -5.59 0.80 -0.06
CA PHE A 457 -6.06 0.20 -1.30
C PHE A 457 -5.67 -1.29 -1.45
N ASN A 458 -4.67 -1.74 -0.69
CA ASN A 458 -4.23 -3.14 -0.63
C ASN A 458 -4.74 -3.85 0.63
N THR A 459 -5.54 -3.18 1.47
CA THR A 459 -6.01 -3.70 2.74
C THR A 459 -7.28 -4.52 2.55
N ARG A 460 -7.27 -5.76 3.06
CA ARG A 460 -8.47 -6.60 3.11
C ARG A 460 -9.47 -6.06 4.14
N ILE A 461 -10.70 -5.90 3.70
CA ILE A 461 -11.84 -5.37 4.45
C ILE A 461 -13.00 -6.36 4.55
N ASP A 462 -12.80 -7.62 4.16
CA ASP A 462 -13.81 -8.68 4.22
C ASP A 462 -14.02 -9.33 5.60
N ASP A 463 -13.30 -8.88 6.63
CA ASP A 463 -13.60 -9.23 8.02
C ASP A 463 -14.69 -8.28 8.56
N PRO A 464 -15.95 -8.72 8.70
CA PRO A 464 -17.04 -7.86 9.14
C PRO A 464 -16.96 -7.50 10.63
N VAL A 465 -16.16 -8.23 11.42
CA VAL A 465 -15.95 -7.90 12.84
C VAL A 465 -14.99 -6.72 12.96
N ARG A 466 -13.90 -6.76 12.20
CA ARG A 466 -12.93 -5.64 12.14
C ARG A 466 -13.47 -4.45 11.35
N PHE A 467 -14.24 -4.70 10.30
CA PHE A 467 -14.80 -3.70 9.40
C PHE A 467 -16.32 -3.84 9.37
N PRO A 468 -17.05 -3.31 10.36
CA PRO A 468 -18.50 -3.42 10.37
C PRO A 468 -19.14 -2.57 9.27
N ALA A 469 -20.40 -2.85 8.96
CA ALA A 469 -21.19 -2.00 8.07
C ALA A 469 -21.31 -0.58 8.66
N HIS A 470 -21.19 0.43 7.81
CA HIS A 470 -21.34 1.82 8.17
C HIS A 470 -22.80 2.10 8.60
N PRO A 471 -23.06 2.90 9.67
CA PRO A 471 -24.42 3.18 10.13
C PRO A 471 -25.35 3.77 9.07
N SER A 472 -24.80 4.53 8.13
CA SER A 472 -25.56 5.13 7.01
C SER A 472 -25.73 4.20 5.80
N SER A 473 -25.21 2.96 5.84
CA SER A 473 -25.18 2.04 4.69
C SER A 473 -26.55 1.88 4.01
N ASN A 474 -27.60 1.57 4.78
CA ASN A 474 -28.95 1.41 4.25
C ASN A 474 -29.51 2.71 3.65
N THR A 475 -29.22 3.86 4.28
CA THR A 475 -29.64 5.17 3.79
C THR A 475 -29.02 5.45 2.43
N TRP A 476 -27.72 5.23 2.29
CA TRP A 476 -26.98 5.47 1.05
C TRP A 476 -27.34 4.49 -0.07
N ILE A 477 -27.55 3.21 0.25
CA ILE A 477 -28.06 2.20 -0.71
C ILE A 477 -29.44 2.63 -1.24
N ASN A 478 -30.33 3.10 -0.36
CA ASN A 478 -31.66 3.55 -0.78
C ASN A 478 -31.63 4.86 -1.58
N LEU A 479 -30.69 5.76 -1.27
CA LEU A 479 -30.47 7.02 -2.00
C LEU A 479 -30.08 6.75 -3.47
N VAL A 480 -29.17 5.80 -3.69
CA VAL A 480 -28.77 5.36 -5.03
C VAL A 480 -29.89 4.54 -5.69
N GLY A 481 -30.57 3.71 -4.90
CA GLY A 481 -31.60 2.78 -5.33
C GLY A 481 -31.14 1.33 -5.17
N ALA A 482 -31.81 0.56 -4.32
CA ALA A 482 -31.39 -0.81 -3.99
C ALA A 482 -31.33 -1.77 -5.20
N GLY A 483 -32.14 -1.52 -6.23
CA GLY A 483 -32.15 -2.29 -7.48
C GLY A 483 -31.14 -1.83 -8.53
N THR A 484 -30.38 -0.76 -8.28
CA THR A 484 -29.37 -0.26 -9.22
C THR A 484 -28.30 -1.32 -9.42
N GLN A 485 -28.02 -1.64 -10.68
CA GLN A 485 -27.12 -2.72 -11.08
C GLN A 485 -25.67 -2.23 -11.12
N PHE A 486 -24.74 -3.15 -10.86
CA PHE A 486 -23.32 -2.94 -11.12
C PHE A 486 -23.11 -2.68 -12.61
N LEU A 487 -22.49 -1.55 -12.94
CA LEU A 487 -22.09 -1.21 -14.30
C LEU A 487 -20.56 -1.34 -14.41
N GLY A 488 -20.09 -2.10 -15.40
CA GLY A 488 -18.65 -2.35 -15.61
C GLY A 488 -18.32 -2.69 -17.06
N ASN A 489 -18.95 -2.01 -18.02
CA ASN A 489 -18.65 -2.16 -19.44
C ASN A 489 -17.46 -1.27 -19.81
N TRP A 490 -16.25 -1.81 -19.74
CA TRP A 490 -15.01 -1.09 -19.99
C TRP A 490 -14.55 -1.15 -21.45
N GLY A 491 -15.40 -1.58 -22.38
CA GLY A 491 -15.03 -1.72 -23.79
C GLY A 491 -14.16 -2.95 -24.08
N ASN A 492 -14.35 -3.53 -25.27
CA ASN A 492 -13.66 -4.75 -25.70
C ASN A 492 -12.55 -4.46 -26.73
N SER A 493 -12.09 -3.21 -26.78
CA SER A 493 -11.09 -2.75 -27.73
C SER A 493 -9.98 -2.02 -27.00
N SER A 494 -8.73 -2.48 -27.15
CA SER A 494 -7.55 -1.72 -26.73
C SER A 494 -7.16 -0.63 -27.74
N ASN A 495 -7.76 -0.64 -28.95
CA ASN A 495 -7.44 0.29 -30.02
C ASN A 495 -8.20 1.63 -29.86
N PRO A 496 -7.51 2.77 -29.62
CA PRO A 496 -8.14 4.08 -29.44
C PRO A 496 -8.81 4.64 -30.70
N ALA A 497 -8.55 4.06 -31.88
CA ALA A 497 -9.25 4.40 -33.11
C ALA A 497 -10.66 3.78 -33.18
N ASN A 498 -10.95 2.75 -32.38
CA ASN A 498 -12.26 2.12 -32.33
C ASN A 498 -13.16 2.84 -31.32
N THR A 499 -13.67 4.01 -31.68
CA THR A 499 -14.50 4.86 -30.80
C THR A 499 -15.85 4.23 -30.39
N THR A 500 -16.22 3.07 -30.94
CA THR A 500 -17.45 2.37 -30.58
C THR A 500 -17.25 1.39 -29.42
N ASP A 501 -16.08 0.74 -29.33
CA ASP A 501 -15.78 -0.29 -28.32
C ASP A 501 -14.58 0.05 -27.43
N TYR A 502 -13.96 1.22 -27.60
CA TYR A 502 -12.93 1.76 -26.72
C TYR A 502 -13.59 2.62 -25.64
N TRP A 503 -13.83 2.02 -24.47
CA TRP A 503 -14.50 2.66 -23.33
C TRP A 503 -13.67 2.51 -22.05
N GLY A 504 -13.99 3.25 -21.00
CA GLY A 504 -13.22 3.19 -19.76
C GLY A 504 -11.92 4.00 -19.80
N MET A 505 -10.99 3.64 -18.93
CA MET A 505 -9.84 4.50 -18.58
C MET A 505 -8.52 3.86 -19.01
N PRO A 506 -7.94 4.29 -20.14
CA PRO A 506 -6.72 3.70 -20.66
C PRO A 506 -5.48 4.12 -19.88
N ILE A 507 -4.48 3.23 -19.87
CA ILE A 507 -3.24 3.40 -19.12
C ILE A 507 -2.06 3.46 -20.10
N ASN A 508 -1.25 4.50 -20.00
CA ASN A 508 -0.01 4.64 -20.75
C ASN A 508 1.16 4.19 -19.88
N TYR A 509 2.08 3.40 -20.44
CA TYR A 509 3.31 2.98 -19.76
C TYR A 509 4.51 3.60 -20.45
N VAL A 510 5.38 4.28 -19.70
CA VAL A 510 6.56 4.97 -20.23
C VAL A 510 7.77 4.77 -19.30
N ASP A 511 9.01 4.88 -19.80
CA ASP A 511 10.23 4.71 -18.98
C ASP A 511 10.88 6.04 -18.54
N GLY A 512 10.21 7.17 -18.80
CA GLY A 512 10.67 8.52 -18.46
C GLY A 512 11.74 9.08 -19.40
N THR A 513 12.35 8.26 -20.25
CA THR A 513 13.36 8.70 -21.22
C THR A 513 12.72 9.38 -22.42
N THR A 514 13.51 10.19 -23.14
CA THR A 514 13.07 10.84 -24.38
C THR A 514 12.74 9.85 -25.51
N ARG A 515 13.03 8.55 -25.33
CA ARG A 515 12.67 7.49 -26.28
C ARG A 515 11.19 7.15 -26.19
N THR A 516 10.63 7.05 -24.99
CA THR A 516 9.23 6.66 -24.78
C THR A 516 8.35 7.80 -24.27
N THR A 517 8.94 8.87 -23.76
CA THR A 517 8.23 9.96 -23.09
C THR A 517 8.57 11.30 -23.71
N SER A 518 7.53 12.01 -24.10
CA SER A 518 7.60 13.45 -24.31
C SER A 518 7.29 14.15 -22.99
N TRP A 519 8.04 15.21 -22.69
CA TRP A 519 7.79 16.09 -21.56
C TRP A 519 7.46 17.49 -22.09
N PRO A 520 6.30 17.68 -22.74
CA PRO A 520 5.88 18.98 -23.25
C PRO A 520 5.42 19.91 -22.11
N ILE A 521 5.31 21.20 -22.44
CA ILE A 521 4.61 22.16 -21.57
C ILE A 521 3.15 21.72 -21.45
N VAL A 522 2.64 21.68 -20.22
CA VAL A 522 1.19 21.59 -19.96
C VAL A 522 0.67 22.96 -19.53
N SER A 523 -0.31 23.46 -20.27
CA SER A 523 -1.00 24.72 -19.99
C SER A 523 -2.25 24.47 -19.16
N PHE A 524 -2.52 25.38 -18.22
CA PHE A 524 -3.79 25.46 -17.50
C PHE A 524 -4.61 26.68 -17.95
N ASP A 525 -4.12 27.41 -18.95
CA ASP A 525 -4.79 28.58 -19.50
C ASP A 525 -5.59 28.17 -20.73
N PHE A 526 -6.91 28.08 -20.56
CA PHE A 526 -7.87 27.82 -21.63
C PHE A 526 -8.44 29.12 -22.24
N ALA A 527 -8.04 30.30 -21.77
CA ALA A 527 -8.66 31.58 -22.15
C ALA A 527 -8.59 31.88 -23.65
N ASN A 528 -7.57 31.35 -24.33
CA ASN A 528 -7.41 31.47 -25.79
C ASN A 528 -7.88 30.22 -26.56
N SER A 529 -8.35 29.18 -25.87
CA SER A 529 -8.79 27.92 -26.47
C SER A 529 -10.27 27.93 -26.85
N GLY A 530 -11.12 28.66 -26.09
CA GLY A 530 -12.58 28.64 -26.24
C GLY A 530 -13.25 27.30 -25.92
N LEU A 531 -12.51 26.36 -25.33
CA LEU A 531 -12.90 24.94 -25.20
C LEU A 531 -13.25 24.52 -23.77
N TRP A 532 -12.97 25.37 -22.78
CA TRP A 532 -13.29 25.17 -21.38
C TRP A 532 -13.62 26.51 -20.74
N ASN A 533 -14.73 26.57 -20.01
CA ASN A 533 -15.28 27.78 -19.40
C ASN A 533 -15.15 27.81 -17.87
N GLU A 534 -14.80 26.69 -17.25
CA GLU A 534 -14.53 26.63 -15.80
C GLU A 534 -13.06 26.99 -15.50
N PRO A 535 -12.73 27.41 -14.27
CA PRO A 535 -11.34 27.64 -13.88
C PRO A 535 -10.52 26.34 -13.88
N ALA A 536 -9.30 26.40 -14.42
CA ALA A 536 -8.30 25.35 -14.17
C ALA A 536 -7.65 25.54 -12.78
N TYR A 537 -7.01 24.50 -12.26
CA TYR A 537 -6.49 24.47 -10.89
C TYR A 537 -4.98 24.18 -10.80
N PRO A 538 -4.10 24.99 -11.43
CA PRO A 538 -2.65 24.79 -11.33
C PRO A 538 -2.13 24.80 -9.89
N GLN A 539 -2.76 25.57 -9.00
CA GLN A 539 -2.41 25.68 -7.58
C GLN A 539 -2.75 24.43 -6.76
N LYS A 540 -3.65 23.59 -7.27
CA LYS A 540 -3.98 22.28 -6.69
C LYS A 540 -3.56 21.13 -7.61
N SER A 541 -2.60 21.39 -8.49
CA SER A 541 -2.08 20.42 -9.46
C SER A 541 -0.60 20.16 -9.24
N ASP A 542 -0.13 19.07 -9.84
CA ASP A 542 1.27 18.66 -9.76
C ASP A 542 1.91 18.62 -11.13
N CYS A 543 3.09 19.22 -11.22
CA CYS A 543 3.82 19.33 -12.47
C CYS A 543 5.17 18.66 -12.35
N ALA A 544 5.69 18.20 -13.47
CA ALA A 544 7.10 17.93 -13.61
C ALA A 544 7.87 19.21 -13.95
N PHE A 545 9.14 19.26 -13.54
CA PHE A 545 10.12 20.23 -14.05
C PHE A 545 11.44 19.53 -14.32
N ALA A 546 12.21 20.07 -15.27
CA ALA A 546 13.52 19.53 -15.61
C ALA A 546 14.51 19.77 -14.46
N SER A 547 15.15 18.70 -13.98
CA SER A 547 16.13 18.74 -12.89
C SER A 547 17.14 17.61 -13.05
N GLY A 548 18.44 17.91 -12.91
CA GLY A 548 19.50 16.89 -12.84
C GLY A 548 19.56 15.92 -14.02
N GLY A 549 19.21 16.36 -15.24
CA GLY A 549 19.18 15.49 -16.43
C GLY A 549 17.90 14.66 -16.60
N GLY A 550 16.92 14.81 -15.70
CA GLY A 550 15.60 14.18 -15.78
C GLY A 550 14.48 15.13 -15.37
N TYR A 551 13.39 14.58 -14.84
CA TYR A 551 12.23 15.34 -14.40
C TYR A 551 11.85 15.01 -12.96
N THR A 552 11.52 16.03 -12.17
CA THR A 552 11.07 15.90 -10.78
C THR A 552 9.65 16.42 -10.65
N ALA A 553 8.82 15.71 -9.89
CA ALA A 553 7.47 16.16 -9.56
C ALA A 553 7.50 17.24 -8.48
N ILE A 554 6.68 18.28 -8.65
CA ILE A 554 6.45 19.32 -7.66
C ILE A 554 4.94 19.43 -7.37
N ARG A 555 4.59 19.66 -6.11
CA ARG A 555 3.23 20.04 -5.69
C ARG A 555 3.02 21.52 -5.97
N ASP A 556 1.79 21.90 -6.32
CA ASP A 556 1.43 23.28 -6.69
C ASP A 556 2.24 23.75 -7.91
N CYS A 557 1.69 23.54 -9.10
CA CYS A 557 2.30 23.99 -10.35
C CYS A 557 2.56 25.50 -10.43
N THR A 558 1.92 26.33 -9.60
CA THR A 558 2.13 27.79 -9.61
C THR A 558 3.47 28.19 -9.02
N THR A 559 4.12 27.29 -8.28
CA THR A 559 5.52 27.44 -7.84
C THR A 559 6.51 27.46 -9.00
N LEU A 560 6.09 27.00 -10.18
CA LEU A 560 6.86 27.05 -11.42
C LEU A 560 6.29 28.12 -12.38
N PRO A 561 7.16 28.80 -13.15
CA PRO A 561 6.69 29.60 -14.28
C PRO A 561 5.97 28.70 -15.31
N ALA A 562 4.98 29.24 -16.01
CA ALA A 562 4.16 28.47 -16.95
C ALA A 562 5.00 27.74 -18.02
N SER A 563 6.10 28.37 -18.46
CA SER A 563 7.06 27.80 -19.42
C SER A 563 7.86 26.60 -18.89
N ALA A 564 7.82 26.30 -17.59
CA ALA A 564 8.55 25.21 -16.94
C ALA A 564 7.65 24.05 -16.45
N ARG A 565 6.32 24.23 -16.47
CA ARG A 565 5.36 23.18 -16.07
C ARG A 565 5.36 22.07 -17.13
N ARG A 566 5.54 20.82 -16.72
CA ARG A 566 5.58 19.66 -17.60
C ARG A 566 4.65 18.57 -17.12
N PHE A 567 4.23 17.72 -18.03
CA PHE A 567 3.52 16.46 -17.76
C PHE A 567 4.07 15.39 -18.70
N PRO A 568 4.25 14.14 -18.27
CA PRO A 568 4.75 13.08 -19.15
C PRO A 568 3.64 12.59 -20.06
N PHE A 569 3.85 12.62 -21.36
CA PHE A 569 3.00 11.96 -22.36
C PHE A 569 3.81 10.93 -23.13
N PRO A 570 3.27 9.77 -23.50
CA PRO A 570 3.98 8.82 -24.33
C PRO A 570 4.36 9.44 -25.68
N ASN A 571 5.53 9.08 -26.19
CA ASN A 571 5.90 9.43 -27.55
C ASN A 571 5.02 8.68 -28.56
N GLY A 572 4.48 9.39 -29.55
CA GLY A 572 3.57 8.82 -30.53
C GLY A 572 2.13 8.92 -30.09
N VAL A 573 1.43 7.78 -30.03
CA VAL A 573 0.00 7.74 -29.69
C VAL A 573 -0.16 7.82 -28.18
N THR A 574 -0.83 8.87 -27.70
CA THR A 574 -1.30 8.97 -26.32
C THR A 574 -2.66 8.32 -26.20
N LEU A 575 -2.77 7.33 -25.32
CA LEU A 575 -4.05 6.75 -24.97
C LEU A 575 -4.75 7.69 -23.99
N ALA A 576 -5.98 8.04 -24.32
CA ALA A 576 -6.82 8.92 -23.51
C ALA A 576 -8.26 8.40 -23.51
N GLU A 577 -9.02 8.68 -22.45
CA GLU A 577 -10.43 8.30 -22.35
C GLU A 577 -11.23 8.76 -23.57
N GLY A 578 -12.09 7.91 -24.13
CA GLY A 578 -12.85 8.25 -25.35
C GLY A 578 -12.05 8.19 -26.67
N GLY A 579 -10.75 7.90 -26.61
CA GLY A 579 -9.91 7.59 -27.78
C GLY A 579 -9.71 8.79 -28.72
N ASN A 580 -9.66 8.54 -30.04
CA ASN A 580 -9.38 9.55 -31.06
C ASN A 580 -10.61 10.40 -31.43
N CYS A 581 -11.33 10.90 -30.44
CA CYS A 581 -12.62 11.58 -30.58
C CYS A 581 -12.58 12.97 -31.26
N GLY A 582 -11.42 13.48 -31.71
CA GLY A 582 -11.33 14.65 -32.60
C GLY A 582 -11.26 16.02 -31.93
N GLY A 583 -11.11 16.08 -30.60
CA GLY A 583 -10.88 17.31 -29.82
C GLY A 583 -11.94 17.55 -28.74
N PRO A 584 -11.82 18.62 -27.92
CA PRO A 584 -12.59 18.75 -26.69
C PRO A 584 -14.11 18.84 -26.88
N GLY A 585 -14.57 19.43 -27.98
CA GLY A 585 -16.02 19.56 -28.25
C GLY A 585 -16.71 18.23 -28.55
N SER A 586 -15.97 17.20 -28.95
CA SER A 586 -16.47 15.86 -29.26
C SER A 586 -15.99 14.79 -28.27
N CYS A 587 -14.84 15.01 -27.64
CA CYS A 587 -14.30 14.16 -26.58
C CYS A 587 -14.94 14.41 -25.22
N GLY A 588 -15.26 15.67 -24.89
CA GLY A 588 -15.69 16.03 -23.54
C GLY A 588 -14.60 15.72 -22.51
N ASP A 589 -14.98 14.98 -21.47
CA ASP A 589 -14.04 14.45 -20.49
C ASP A 589 -12.95 13.60 -21.17
N HIS A 590 -11.70 13.78 -20.75
CA HIS A 590 -10.55 13.24 -21.47
C HIS A 590 -9.38 13.05 -20.50
N HIS A 591 -9.40 11.92 -19.80
CA HIS A 591 -8.32 11.54 -18.89
C HIS A 591 -7.11 10.98 -19.64
N VAL A 592 -5.91 11.36 -19.18
CA VAL A 592 -4.64 10.73 -19.56
C VAL A 592 -3.98 10.20 -18.32
N LEU A 593 -3.80 8.88 -18.27
CA LEU A 593 -3.19 8.17 -17.14
C LEU A 593 -1.84 7.61 -17.58
N VAL A 594 -0.79 7.88 -16.81
CA VAL A 594 0.59 7.53 -17.19
C VAL A 594 1.33 6.92 -16.01
N ILE A 595 1.87 5.73 -16.22
CA ILE A 595 2.80 5.06 -15.33
C ILE A 595 4.20 5.27 -15.86
N GLU A 596 5.01 6.00 -15.11
CA GLU A 596 6.43 6.17 -15.35
C GLU A 596 7.21 5.04 -14.66
N GLN A 597 7.51 4.02 -15.46
CA GLN A 597 8.30 2.84 -15.13
C GLN A 597 9.74 3.20 -14.74
N GLY A 598 10.37 2.37 -13.92
CA GLY A 598 11.66 2.65 -13.28
C GLY A 598 11.58 3.69 -12.15
N ALA A 599 11.04 4.88 -12.42
CA ALA A 599 10.78 5.89 -11.38
C ALA A 599 9.69 5.44 -10.41
N CYS A 600 8.70 4.69 -10.91
CA CYS A 600 7.47 4.30 -10.22
C CYS A 600 6.65 5.50 -9.78
N ARG A 601 6.41 6.40 -10.73
CA ARG A 601 5.54 7.55 -10.54
C ARG A 601 4.29 7.40 -11.38
N LEU A 602 3.15 7.62 -10.74
CA LEU A 602 1.86 7.73 -11.40
C LEU A 602 1.59 9.20 -11.71
N TRP A 603 1.14 9.48 -12.92
CA TRP A 603 0.71 10.80 -13.38
C TRP A 603 -0.67 10.70 -14.00
N GLU A 604 -1.58 11.57 -13.61
CA GLU A 604 -2.96 11.56 -14.08
C GLU A 604 -3.42 12.99 -14.37
N SER A 605 -4.24 13.17 -15.38
CA SER A 605 -4.77 14.48 -15.75
C SER A 605 -6.26 14.41 -16.05
N PHE A 606 -6.99 15.46 -15.66
CA PHE A 606 -8.38 15.67 -16.04
C PHE A 606 -8.49 16.68 -17.18
N PHE A 607 -9.38 16.40 -18.13
CA PHE A 607 -9.65 17.22 -19.31
C PHE A 607 -8.36 17.60 -20.07
N ALA A 608 -7.55 16.60 -20.41
CA ALA A 608 -6.24 16.81 -21.01
C ALA A 608 -6.27 16.70 -22.53
N HIS A 609 -6.07 17.82 -23.24
CA HIS A 609 -6.20 17.89 -24.70
C HIS A 609 -4.96 18.45 -25.38
N ASN A 610 -4.60 17.86 -26.52
CA ASN A 610 -3.56 18.40 -27.41
C ASN A 610 -4.20 19.22 -28.53
N LEU A 611 -3.98 20.53 -28.50
CA LEU A 611 -4.55 21.49 -29.46
C LEU A 611 -3.41 22.14 -30.25
N GLY A 612 -3.26 21.74 -31.51
CA GLY A 612 -2.24 22.29 -32.40
C GLY A 612 -0.80 22.11 -31.86
N GLY A 613 -0.53 21.02 -31.14
CA GLY A 613 0.77 20.71 -30.54
C GLY A 613 0.96 21.23 -29.11
N ASN A 614 -0.01 21.98 -28.58
CA ASN A 614 0.02 22.48 -27.21
C ASN A 614 -0.88 21.62 -26.31
N TRP A 615 -0.34 21.16 -25.19
CA TRP A 615 -1.10 20.39 -24.21
C TRP A 615 -1.78 21.30 -23.20
N TYR A 616 -3.05 21.02 -22.92
CA TYR A 616 -3.87 21.69 -21.93
C TYR A 616 -4.43 20.66 -20.95
N ALA A 617 -4.58 21.02 -19.69
CA ALA A 617 -5.27 20.21 -18.68
C ALA A 617 -5.93 21.12 -17.63
N VAL A 618 -7.06 20.70 -17.09
CA VAL A 618 -7.76 21.44 -16.01
C VAL A 618 -7.10 21.16 -14.67
N SER A 619 -6.72 19.91 -14.44
CA SER A 619 -5.91 19.50 -13.29
C SER A 619 -4.95 18.37 -13.68
N THR A 620 -3.86 18.27 -12.92
CA THR A 620 -2.90 17.17 -13.01
C THR A 620 -2.53 16.71 -11.61
N ALA A 621 -2.25 15.43 -11.45
CA ALA A 621 -1.90 14.83 -10.18
C ALA A 621 -0.76 13.82 -10.38
N ALA A 622 0.13 13.73 -9.39
CA ALA A 622 1.16 12.70 -9.38
C ALA A 622 1.31 12.02 -8.02
N TRP A 623 1.68 10.75 -8.03
CA TRP A 623 1.97 9.95 -6.85
C TRP A 623 3.28 9.18 -7.03
N ASP A 624 4.02 9.03 -5.94
CA ASP A 624 5.08 8.03 -5.85
C ASP A 624 4.45 6.70 -5.44
N LEU A 625 4.47 5.72 -6.35
CA LEU A 625 3.90 4.39 -6.11
C LEU A 625 4.68 3.60 -5.04
N LYS A 626 5.85 4.08 -4.60
CA LYS A 626 6.61 3.47 -3.49
C LYS A 626 6.23 4.07 -2.13
N SER A 627 5.30 5.02 -2.09
CA SER A 627 4.97 5.81 -0.92
C SER A 627 3.50 5.67 -0.51
N ASN A 628 3.24 5.84 0.79
CA ASN A 628 1.89 6.02 1.32
C ASN A 628 1.52 7.51 1.43
N ALA A 629 2.25 8.43 0.79
CA ALA A 629 1.95 9.86 0.84
C ALA A 629 0.64 10.17 0.08
N MET A 630 -0.26 10.89 0.74
CA MET A 630 -1.48 11.40 0.10
C MET A 630 -1.25 12.79 -0.49
N ARG A 631 -2.16 13.20 -1.38
CA ARG A 631 -2.31 14.60 -1.76
C ARG A 631 -2.71 15.45 -0.55
N PRO A 632 -2.50 16.78 -0.55
CA PRO A 632 -3.02 17.64 0.49
C PRO A 632 -4.53 17.47 0.70
N ASP A 633 -5.02 17.84 1.88
CA ASP A 633 -6.45 17.82 2.17
C ASP A 633 -7.12 18.98 1.42
N ASP A 634 -8.37 18.82 1.04
CA ASP A 634 -9.13 19.73 0.16
C ASP A 634 -8.57 19.87 -1.27
N TRP A 635 -7.72 18.93 -1.70
CA TRP A 635 -7.23 18.86 -3.08
C TRP A 635 -7.88 17.68 -3.80
N GLY A 636 -8.64 18.00 -4.85
CA GLY A 636 -8.99 17.02 -5.88
C GLY A 636 -7.73 16.55 -6.63
N SER A 637 -7.92 15.66 -7.60
CA SER A 637 -6.84 15.15 -8.44
C SER A 637 -7.26 15.19 -9.91
N ALA A 638 -6.92 14.18 -10.71
CA ALA A 638 -7.66 13.89 -11.93
C ALA A 638 -9.06 13.31 -11.60
N ASP A 639 -9.23 12.79 -10.39
CA ASP A 639 -10.47 12.29 -9.80
C ASP A 639 -10.99 13.25 -8.71
N ALA A 640 -12.32 13.35 -8.59
CA ALA A 640 -13.00 14.27 -7.69
C ALA A 640 -12.75 13.97 -6.20
N ALA A 641 -12.66 12.71 -5.77
CA ALA A 641 -12.31 12.35 -4.40
C ALA A 641 -10.86 12.70 -4.05
N GLY A 642 -10.03 13.11 -5.02
CA GLY A 642 -8.60 13.31 -4.83
C GLY A 642 -7.83 12.00 -4.67
N LEU A 643 -8.42 10.89 -5.10
CA LEU A 643 -7.82 9.55 -5.08
C LEU A 643 -7.08 9.27 -6.40
N PRO A 644 -6.08 8.38 -6.41
CA PRO A 644 -5.46 7.94 -7.66
C PRO A 644 -6.44 7.04 -8.44
N ILE A 645 -6.55 7.26 -9.75
CA ILE A 645 -7.47 6.54 -10.63
C ILE A 645 -6.94 5.16 -10.98
N THR A 646 -5.76 5.11 -11.60
CA THR A 646 -5.13 3.92 -12.19
C THR A 646 -5.01 2.76 -11.20
N PRO A 647 -4.64 3.02 -9.93
CA PRO A 647 -4.54 1.97 -8.94
C PRO A 647 -5.88 1.35 -8.53
N LEU A 648 -6.99 1.99 -8.85
CA LEU A 648 -8.35 1.56 -8.49
C LEU A 648 -9.17 1.08 -9.69
N LEU A 649 -8.57 0.99 -10.88
CA LEU A 649 -9.21 0.45 -12.07
C LEU A 649 -9.22 -1.08 -12.07
N ALA A 650 -10.33 -1.68 -12.48
CA ALA A 650 -10.34 -3.09 -12.88
C ALA A 650 -9.52 -3.27 -14.18
N LYS A 651 -8.64 -4.28 -14.22
CA LYS A 651 -7.79 -4.56 -15.38
C LYS A 651 -7.99 -5.98 -15.88
N ALA A 652 -8.02 -6.14 -17.20
CA ALA A 652 -8.32 -7.43 -17.82
C ALA A 652 -7.22 -8.46 -17.53
N SER A 653 -5.98 -7.98 -17.53
CA SER A 653 -4.79 -8.79 -17.21
C SER A 653 -4.84 -9.36 -15.79
N GLU A 654 -5.20 -8.55 -14.80
CA GLU A 654 -5.38 -8.97 -13.40
C GLU A 654 -6.57 -9.92 -13.26
N ALA A 655 -7.73 -9.55 -13.80
CA ALA A 655 -8.94 -10.37 -13.75
C ALA A 655 -8.75 -11.76 -14.35
N SER A 656 -7.95 -11.86 -15.43
CA SER A 656 -7.64 -13.13 -16.10
C SER A 656 -6.79 -14.08 -15.26
N THR A 657 -6.11 -13.58 -14.23
CA THR A 657 -5.42 -14.44 -13.24
C THR A 657 -6.39 -15.12 -12.27
N GLY A 658 -7.67 -14.70 -12.27
CA GLY A 658 -8.70 -15.17 -11.35
C GLY A 658 -8.77 -14.37 -10.03
N GLU A 659 -7.89 -13.38 -9.83
CA GLU A 659 -7.90 -12.53 -8.64
C GLU A 659 -7.45 -11.10 -8.94
N ILE A 660 -8.19 -10.12 -8.42
CA ILE A 660 -7.77 -8.73 -8.31
C ILE A 660 -7.45 -8.46 -6.84
N ARG A 661 -6.23 -7.96 -6.55
CA ARG A 661 -5.67 -7.86 -5.19
C ARG A 661 -5.67 -6.43 -4.61
N HIS A 662 -6.57 -5.59 -5.07
CA HIS A 662 -6.68 -4.21 -4.62
C HIS A 662 -8.14 -3.74 -4.66
N ALA A 663 -8.40 -2.61 -4.00
CA ALA A 663 -9.69 -1.94 -4.03
C ALA A 663 -9.97 -1.38 -5.42
N LEU A 664 -11.25 -1.28 -5.76
CA LEU A 664 -11.73 -0.70 -7.00
C LEU A 664 -12.25 0.73 -6.75
N ARG A 665 -12.57 1.47 -7.81
CA ARG A 665 -13.29 2.76 -7.72
C ARG A 665 -14.66 2.68 -8.38
N VAL A 666 -15.58 3.47 -7.87
CA VAL A 666 -16.97 3.53 -8.31
C VAL A 666 -17.47 4.97 -8.31
N THR A 667 -18.26 5.30 -9.32
CA THR A 667 -18.92 6.60 -9.44
C THR A 667 -20.37 6.53 -8.99
N PHE A 668 -20.92 7.70 -8.64
CA PHE A 668 -22.34 7.89 -8.42
C PHE A 668 -22.79 9.20 -9.07
N ARG A 669 -24.10 9.34 -9.33
CA ARG A 669 -24.62 10.62 -9.79
C ARG A 669 -24.46 11.68 -8.71
N ASP A 670 -24.33 12.92 -9.13
CA ASP A 670 -24.16 14.08 -8.25
C ASP A 670 -25.20 14.15 -7.11
N ALA A 671 -26.46 13.75 -7.40
CA ALA A 671 -27.54 13.72 -6.40
C ALA A 671 -27.36 12.68 -5.28
N ALA A 672 -26.47 11.70 -5.45
CA ALA A 672 -26.17 10.67 -4.46
C ALA A 672 -24.87 10.97 -3.69
N LEU A 673 -24.12 12.00 -4.09
CA LEU A 673 -22.86 12.41 -3.49
C LEU A 673 -23.02 13.70 -2.68
N ASP A 674 -22.24 13.81 -1.60
CA ASP A 674 -22.17 14.97 -0.71
C ASP A 674 -21.03 15.91 -1.17
N THR A 675 -21.03 17.17 -0.74
CA THR A 675 -19.91 18.10 -0.93
C THR A 675 -18.72 17.78 -0.01
N THR A 676 -18.89 16.85 0.93
CA THR A 676 -17.88 16.43 1.88
C THR A 676 -17.10 15.19 1.42
N HIS A 677 -15.95 14.96 2.06
CA HIS A 677 -15.14 13.76 1.90
C HIS A 677 -14.82 13.09 3.24
N THR A 678 -14.53 11.80 3.17
CA THR A 678 -14.01 10.98 4.27
C THR A 678 -12.74 10.28 3.84
N TRP A 679 -11.86 9.96 4.79
CA TRP A 679 -10.61 9.25 4.51
C TRP A 679 -10.90 7.89 3.84
N PRO A 680 -10.17 7.52 2.76
CA PRO A 680 -8.96 8.15 2.23
C PRO A 680 -9.17 9.30 1.24
N GLY A 681 -10.42 9.66 0.92
CA GLY A 681 -10.75 10.82 0.10
C GLY A 681 -10.15 12.12 0.66
N ARG A 682 -9.89 13.06 -0.25
CA ARG A 682 -9.23 14.35 0.00
C ARG A 682 -10.08 15.54 -0.41
N PHE A 683 -11.11 15.33 -1.21
CA PHE A 683 -11.95 16.40 -1.73
C PHE A 683 -13.36 15.88 -2.04
N GLY A 684 -14.35 16.76 -2.00
CA GLY A 684 -15.73 16.46 -2.38
C GLY A 684 -16.22 17.46 -3.43
N ALA A 685 -16.68 16.93 -4.56
CA ALA A 685 -17.17 17.72 -5.70
C ALA A 685 -18.65 17.44 -6.02
N GLY A 686 -19.40 16.90 -5.06
CA GLY A 686 -20.79 16.51 -5.25
C GLY A 686 -21.76 17.67 -5.04
N GLY A 687 -23.04 17.37 -5.22
CA GLY A 687 -24.13 18.31 -4.97
C GLY A 687 -24.26 18.62 -3.47
N ALA A 688 -24.81 19.80 -3.16
CA ALA A 688 -25.10 20.20 -1.79
C ALA A 688 -26.30 19.40 -1.22
N ASN A 689 -26.09 18.10 -1.00
CA ASN A 689 -27.06 17.12 -0.52
C ASN A 689 -26.63 16.60 0.86
N PRO A 690 -26.93 17.31 1.97
CA PRO A 690 -26.42 16.94 3.29
C PRO A 690 -26.83 15.53 3.68
N GLY A 691 -25.83 14.69 4.01
CA GLY A 691 -26.06 13.30 4.42
C GLY A 691 -26.10 12.30 3.28
N ALA A 692 -25.84 12.74 2.04
CA ALA A 692 -25.51 11.87 0.92
C ALA A 692 -24.15 11.18 1.13
N ILE A 693 -23.66 10.45 0.13
CA ILE A 693 -22.42 9.67 0.25
C ILE A 693 -21.22 10.64 0.19
N PRO A 694 -20.38 10.75 1.24
CA PRO A 694 -19.14 11.52 1.15
C PRO A 694 -18.17 10.84 0.16
N PHE A 695 -17.43 11.63 -0.61
CA PHE A 695 -16.33 11.12 -1.42
C PHE A 695 -15.29 10.39 -0.57
N GLY A 696 -14.69 9.34 -1.11
CA GLY A 696 -13.79 8.44 -0.38
C GLY A 696 -14.50 7.42 0.51
N SER A 697 -15.85 7.39 0.56
CA SER A 697 -16.58 6.33 1.25
C SER A 697 -16.32 4.96 0.63
N LEU A 698 -16.07 3.95 1.46
CA LEU A 698 -15.82 2.58 1.02
C LEU A 698 -17.12 1.76 1.06
N MET A 699 -17.40 1.02 -0.02
CA MET A 699 -18.42 -0.03 -0.04
C MET A 699 -17.82 -1.38 -0.36
N ARG A 700 -18.50 -2.46 0.04
CA ARG A 700 -18.11 -3.83 -0.29
C ARG A 700 -19.31 -4.68 -0.66
N LEU A 701 -19.06 -5.73 -1.43
CA LEU A 701 -20.03 -6.80 -1.65
C LEU A 701 -20.21 -7.57 -0.35
N ARG A 702 -21.45 -7.73 0.12
CA ARG A 702 -21.71 -8.36 1.42
C ARG A 702 -21.13 -9.77 1.52
N ALA A 703 -20.71 -10.14 2.72
CA ALA A 703 -20.08 -11.44 2.99
C ALA A 703 -20.96 -12.62 2.56
N ASP A 704 -22.28 -12.51 2.76
CA ASP A 704 -23.30 -13.53 2.46
C ASP A 704 -23.75 -13.59 0.99
N PHE A 705 -23.29 -12.67 0.13
CA PHE A 705 -23.50 -12.82 -1.31
C PHE A 705 -22.68 -14.00 -1.84
N VAL A 706 -23.32 -15.04 -2.36
CA VAL A 706 -22.63 -16.18 -2.95
C VAL A 706 -22.29 -15.86 -4.41
N VAL A 707 -20.99 -15.77 -4.72
CA VAL A 707 -20.53 -15.63 -6.11
C VAL A 707 -20.79 -16.95 -6.84
N PRO A 708 -21.61 -16.98 -7.91
CA PRO A 708 -21.97 -18.24 -8.56
C PRO A 708 -20.79 -19.00 -9.17
N ASP A 709 -20.76 -20.32 -8.97
CA ASP A 709 -19.68 -21.19 -9.46
C ASP A 709 -19.61 -21.28 -10.98
N ASN A 710 -20.69 -20.96 -11.70
CA ASN A 710 -20.74 -20.95 -13.15
C ASN A 710 -20.39 -19.59 -13.78
N TRP A 711 -20.00 -18.58 -12.98
CA TRP A 711 -19.52 -17.31 -13.53
C TRP A 711 -18.15 -17.45 -14.19
N ASP A 712 -17.94 -16.56 -15.15
CA ASP A 712 -16.66 -16.33 -15.82
C ASP A 712 -15.57 -16.02 -14.78
N PRO A 713 -14.34 -16.53 -14.95
CA PRO A 713 -13.24 -16.25 -14.03
C PRO A 713 -12.99 -14.75 -13.80
N GLN A 714 -13.15 -13.91 -14.83
CA GLN A 714 -12.96 -12.46 -14.69
C GLN A 714 -14.07 -11.81 -13.87
N ALA A 715 -15.34 -12.22 -14.07
CA ALA A 715 -16.45 -11.75 -13.23
C ALA A 715 -16.26 -12.15 -11.77
N LYS A 716 -15.81 -13.39 -11.53
CA LYS A 716 -15.49 -13.86 -10.18
C LYS A 716 -14.36 -13.04 -9.56
N ALA A 717 -13.30 -12.74 -10.31
CA ALA A 717 -12.18 -11.94 -9.82
C ALA A 717 -12.64 -10.55 -9.36
N VAL A 718 -13.45 -9.86 -10.18
CA VAL A 718 -14.01 -8.53 -9.86
C VAL A 718 -14.95 -8.59 -8.66
N ALA A 719 -15.88 -9.54 -8.62
CA ALA A 719 -16.80 -9.70 -7.48
C ALA A 719 -16.07 -10.02 -6.17
N ASN A 720 -15.02 -10.86 -6.24
CA ASN A 720 -14.19 -11.17 -5.08
C ASN A 720 -13.34 -9.98 -4.64
N ALA A 721 -12.86 -9.12 -5.54
CA ALA A 721 -12.19 -7.88 -5.17
C ALA A 721 -13.14 -6.88 -4.52
N ALA A 722 -14.34 -6.70 -5.07
CA ALA A 722 -15.41 -5.91 -4.47
C ALA A 722 -15.80 -6.41 -3.06
N LYS A 723 -15.66 -7.71 -2.79
CA LYS A 723 -15.86 -8.29 -1.45
C LYS A 723 -14.65 -8.07 -0.53
N ARG A 724 -13.44 -8.38 -1.01
CA ARG A 724 -12.20 -8.42 -0.23
C ARG A 724 -11.58 -7.07 0.05
N TYR A 725 -11.58 -6.16 -0.93
CA TYR A 725 -10.90 -4.87 -0.85
C TYR A 725 -11.90 -3.70 -0.99
N GLY A 726 -13.07 -3.96 -1.56
CA GLY A 726 -14.15 -2.97 -1.68
C GLY A 726 -13.97 -2.01 -2.86
N MET A 727 -14.83 -1.00 -2.89
CA MET A 727 -14.92 0.04 -3.91
C MET A 727 -15.06 1.41 -3.28
N TYR A 728 -14.20 2.37 -3.68
CA TYR A 728 -14.25 3.74 -3.19
C TYR A 728 -15.15 4.62 -4.06
N ALA A 729 -16.07 5.35 -3.42
CA ALA A 729 -16.85 6.41 -4.05
C ALA A 729 -15.90 7.55 -4.47
N ALA A 730 -15.56 7.59 -5.76
CA ALA A 730 -14.39 8.31 -6.23
C ALA A 730 -14.77 9.53 -7.10
N ASP A 731 -15.84 9.43 -7.87
CA ASP A 731 -16.21 10.50 -8.81
C ASP A 731 -17.71 10.68 -9.00
N ASN A 732 -18.05 11.82 -9.59
CA ASN A 732 -19.35 12.07 -10.19
C ASN A 732 -19.46 11.28 -11.50
N GLY A 733 -20.55 10.55 -11.68
CA GLY A 733 -20.76 9.74 -12.88
C GLY A 733 -22.10 9.02 -12.87
N MET A 734 -22.14 7.85 -13.50
CA MET A 734 -23.33 7.00 -13.42
C MET A 734 -23.37 6.28 -12.08
N ASP A 735 -24.59 6.02 -11.59
CA ASP A 735 -24.78 5.25 -10.36
C ASP A 735 -24.22 3.83 -10.50
N PHE A 736 -23.40 3.46 -9.52
CA PHE A 736 -22.79 2.13 -9.40
C PHE A 736 -21.97 1.72 -10.63
N TYR A 737 -21.32 2.68 -11.28
CA TYR A 737 -20.36 2.42 -12.34
C TYR A 737 -18.96 2.25 -11.78
N VAL A 738 -18.48 1.01 -11.82
CA VAL A 738 -17.12 0.63 -11.45
C VAL A 738 -16.24 0.82 -12.66
N GLN A 739 -15.12 1.53 -12.52
CA GLN A 739 -14.26 1.87 -13.65
C GLN A 739 -13.14 0.85 -13.87
N GLY A 740 -12.72 0.71 -15.12
CA GLY A 740 -11.72 -0.24 -15.57
C GLY A 740 -11.10 0.22 -16.89
N GLU A 741 -10.07 -0.51 -17.33
CA GLU A 741 -9.34 -0.21 -18.57
C GLU A 741 -10.04 -0.77 -19.83
N PRO A 742 -9.96 -0.08 -20.99
CA PRO A 742 -10.24 -0.68 -22.28
C PRO A 742 -9.27 -1.81 -22.58
N SER A 743 -9.78 -2.97 -22.95
CA SER A 743 -8.94 -4.12 -23.29
C SER A 743 -9.67 -5.13 -24.17
N ASP A 744 -8.95 -5.68 -25.15
CA ASP A 744 -9.39 -6.86 -25.91
C ASP A 744 -9.41 -8.15 -25.06
N GLY A 745 -8.84 -8.08 -23.84
CA GLY A 745 -8.74 -9.20 -22.93
C GLY A 745 -10.00 -9.43 -22.08
N TRP A 746 -10.98 -8.52 -22.09
CA TRP A 746 -12.21 -8.71 -21.34
C TRP A 746 -13.12 -9.76 -22.00
N HIS A 747 -13.61 -10.71 -21.21
CA HIS A 747 -14.58 -11.66 -21.69
C HIS A 747 -15.99 -11.04 -21.64
N PRO A 748 -16.76 -10.98 -22.75
CA PRO A 748 -18.04 -10.29 -22.79
C PRO A 748 -19.08 -10.81 -21.78
N ALA A 749 -19.00 -12.08 -21.41
CA ALA A 749 -19.90 -12.65 -20.40
C ALA A 749 -19.65 -12.09 -19.00
N ALA A 750 -18.43 -11.62 -18.70
CA ALA A 750 -18.07 -11.14 -17.38
C ALA A 750 -18.92 -9.92 -16.98
N TRP A 751 -19.09 -8.97 -17.89
CA TRP A 751 -19.88 -7.75 -17.65
C TRP A 751 -21.37 -8.07 -17.44
N ASN A 752 -21.92 -8.96 -18.26
CA ASN A 752 -23.33 -9.36 -18.16
C ASN A 752 -23.62 -10.08 -16.84
N GLN A 753 -22.68 -10.88 -16.35
CA GLN A 753 -22.80 -11.56 -15.06
C GLN A 753 -22.68 -10.58 -13.90
N LEU A 754 -21.74 -9.63 -13.95
CA LEU A 754 -21.57 -8.61 -12.92
C LEU A 754 -22.83 -7.74 -12.74
N ARG A 755 -23.59 -7.45 -13.82
CA ARG A 755 -24.87 -6.71 -13.74
C ARG A 755 -25.94 -7.36 -12.85
N SER A 756 -25.79 -8.63 -12.51
CA SER A 756 -26.69 -9.29 -11.54
C SER A 756 -26.43 -8.86 -10.08
N ILE A 757 -25.27 -8.26 -9.80
CA ILE A 757 -24.98 -7.60 -8.52
C ILE A 757 -25.73 -6.26 -8.52
N THR A 758 -26.49 -6.03 -7.46
CA THR A 758 -27.22 -4.77 -7.25
C THR A 758 -26.75 -4.07 -5.98
N MET A 759 -27.09 -2.80 -5.81
CA MET A 759 -26.82 -2.05 -4.58
C MET A 759 -27.35 -2.76 -3.32
N SER A 760 -28.42 -3.56 -3.42
CA SER A 760 -28.94 -4.37 -2.31
C SER A 760 -27.96 -5.48 -1.86
N ASN A 761 -27.02 -5.88 -2.71
CA ASN A 761 -25.97 -6.84 -2.40
C ASN A 761 -24.73 -6.18 -1.77
N MET A 762 -24.74 -4.85 -1.66
CA MET A 762 -23.63 -4.05 -1.16
C MET A 762 -23.86 -3.61 0.28
N GLU A 763 -22.79 -3.21 0.94
CA GLU A 763 -22.83 -2.43 2.17
C GLU A 763 -21.68 -1.43 2.21
N PHE A 764 -21.92 -0.24 2.76
CA PHE A 764 -20.83 0.69 3.07
C PHE A 764 -20.11 0.23 4.32
N VAL A 765 -18.81 0.52 4.41
CA VAL A 765 -17.90 -0.02 5.43
C VAL A 765 -17.46 1.10 6.37
N ASP A 766 -17.50 0.84 7.68
CA ASP A 766 -16.92 1.74 8.69
C ASP A 766 -15.41 1.47 8.84
N LEU A 767 -14.59 2.50 8.56
CA LEU A 767 -13.14 2.44 8.63
C LEU A 767 -12.56 2.84 10.00
N LYS A 768 -13.38 2.99 11.04
CA LYS A 768 -12.91 3.33 12.40
C LYS A 768 -11.81 2.42 12.93
N SER A 769 -11.83 1.13 12.60
CA SER A 769 -10.76 0.21 13.03
C SER A 769 -9.37 0.59 12.51
N ILE A 770 -9.30 1.45 11.48
CA ILE A 770 -8.09 2.09 11.01
C ILE A 770 -8.01 3.52 11.55
N THR A 771 -9.05 4.34 11.34
CA THR A 771 -8.97 5.79 11.60
C THR A 771 -8.92 6.17 13.08
N THR A 772 -9.20 5.24 13.98
CA THR A 772 -9.02 5.41 15.43
C THR A 772 -7.79 4.71 15.99
N ASP A 773 -7.00 4.00 15.17
CA ASP A 773 -5.72 3.44 15.63
C ASP A 773 -4.74 4.59 15.95
N ALA A 774 -3.98 4.48 17.03
CA ALA A 774 -3.06 5.54 17.46
C ALA A 774 -1.92 5.81 16.44
N ARG A 775 -1.66 4.87 15.52
CA ARG A 775 -0.67 5.00 14.45
C ARG A 775 -1.26 5.58 13.17
N PHE A 776 -2.56 5.84 13.14
CA PHE A 776 -3.24 6.45 12.00
C PHE A 776 -2.72 7.85 11.74
N ASP A 777 -2.38 8.11 10.48
CA ASP A 777 -2.08 9.43 9.96
C ASP A 777 -3.06 9.74 8.84
N ARG A 778 -3.88 10.77 9.03
CA ARG A 778 -4.87 11.22 8.04
C ARG A 778 -4.25 11.68 6.72
N ASN A 779 -2.95 11.97 6.70
CA ASN A 779 -2.19 12.37 5.51
C ASN A 779 -1.42 11.21 4.87
N SER A 780 -1.67 9.98 5.33
CA SER A 780 -1.09 8.77 4.80
C SER A 780 -2.15 7.78 4.33
N MET A 781 -1.84 7.06 3.25
CA MET A 781 -2.56 5.88 2.76
C MET A 781 -2.33 4.65 3.65
N ARG A 782 -1.43 4.73 4.64
CA ARG A 782 -1.11 3.58 5.49
C ARG A 782 -2.31 3.18 6.37
N ALA A 783 -2.74 1.94 6.22
CA ALA A 783 -3.87 1.32 6.92
C ALA A 783 -3.49 0.12 7.79
N SER A 784 -2.23 -0.32 7.71
CA SER A 784 -1.69 -1.40 8.54
C SER A 784 -0.28 -1.06 9.02
N TRP A 785 0.04 -1.56 10.21
CA TRP A 785 1.25 -1.18 10.93
C TRP A 785 1.87 -2.31 11.73
#